data_AF-A0AAN5CEP4-F1
#
_entry.id   AF-A0AAN5CEP4-F1
#
_cell.length_a   1.000
_cell.length_b   1.000
_cell.length_c   1.000
_cell.angle_alpha   90.00
_cell.angle_beta   90.00
_cell.angle_gamma   90.00
#
_symmetry.space_group_name_H-M   'P 1'
#
loop_
_entity.id
_entity.type
_entity.pdbx_description
1 polymer ?
#
loop_
_entity_poly.entity_id
_entity_poly.type
_entity_poly.pdbx_seq_one_letter_code
_entity_poly.pdbx_strand_id
1 'polypeptide(L)'
;SSASRSSLRMPSDNSWLMGCAAEGDLIFFGRLPDSATSDFEEAVINVTAKHATRGKRLFHVGVVARRPSASDADDASGADASRLCVVHAIQKGVLAQSLADTLAEIEPDEIQVYTVDVDEKAKKAAARFALSKIGCAYNDIFSKECRDSAGAEAYYCSQLVTEAYRGVEVGFPPHKMTFGRKNGEVDDYWREYYRLRNCAVPVGEEGSHPGKLVEAEKLKITMRCSVRVTSKLASSLTNRAAALQRPHWIGGTAVELQGGAEFDVVQPRSGAVVARCASATREQTAAAIEAARVAQPCWAERTWLARGDVLRKTAQLIREHAEPLSQAECEDNGKPIYEARMDVASCADTFDFYAGIGASLAGAHFPLDSSRFAYTRREPVGVVGCVGAWNYPLQTCSWKTAPALAAGNAVVYKPSPLCPLTARLLGELLQEAGLPDGVYNVVQGEGETGAALVESPHVSKVSFTGSIPTGKKIMQACAARSIKPLTLELGGKSSLIICEDADVDSAVAGAMMANFFSQGQVCSNASKVLVHRSILGGFTERLVEKTKKMKVGDPFDESTRVGAAISADHMHKVKAYIDGAVAAGARLLYGGKKVTVPGLEGGFYMEPAILTDVKEEMVVYKEEIFGSVLLVIPFDDESEALRVANDTDMGLAAGVFTKNLGKAHNLAAKLHAGNVYVNTYNDVSPFVPFGGFGQSGFGRENGIAALEHYTQTKSVFVNTEEKLANPFE
;
A
#
# COMPACT_ATOMS: atom_id res chain seq x y z
N SER A 1 35.89 -11.08 -2.75
CA SER A 1 35.98 -9.69 -3.22
C SER A 1 34.62 -9.29 -3.76
N SER A 2 33.73 -8.72 -2.93
CA SER A 2 33.54 -7.27 -2.75
C SER A 2 33.34 -6.56 -4.11
N ALA A 3 32.16 -6.09 -4.51
CA ALA A 3 31.38 -5.09 -3.79
C ALA A 3 29.85 -5.24 -3.95
N SER A 4 29.16 -4.68 -2.95
CA SER A 4 27.74 -4.67 -2.66
C SER A 4 26.84 -4.06 -3.75
N ARG A 5 25.74 -4.75 -4.08
CA ARG A 5 24.51 -4.09 -4.55
C ARG A 5 23.78 -3.53 -3.32
N SER A 6 24.13 -2.30 -2.93
CA SER A 6 23.44 -1.60 -1.85
C SER A 6 22.15 -0.97 -2.39
N SER A 7 21.00 -1.53 -2.02
CA SER A 7 19.71 -0.83 -2.07
C SER A 7 19.71 0.24 -0.97
N LEU A 8 20.20 1.43 -1.31
CA LEU A 8 20.16 2.60 -0.43
C LEU A 8 18.79 3.28 -0.55
N ARG A 9 18.11 3.45 0.59
CA ARG A 9 17.05 4.45 0.76
C ARG A 9 17.62 5.84 0.48
N MET A 10 16.90 6.72 -0.23
CA MET A 10 17.28 8.13 -0.39
C MET A 10 16.04 9.06 -0.55
N PRO A 11 16.20 10.37 -0.27
CA PRO A 11 15.17 11.33 0.15
C PRO A 11 14.42 11.97 -1.02
N SER A 12 13.49 12.87 -0.72
CA SER A 12 12.61 13.62 -1.64
C SER A 12 13.30 14.48 -2.71
N ASP A 13 14.63 14.45 -2.80
CA ASP A 13 15.42 15.20 -3.76
C ASP A 13 16.20 14.22 -4.65
N ASN A 14 15.93 14.20 -5.95
CA ASN A 14 16.40 13.19 -6.92
C ASN A 14 17.92 13.23 -7.20
N SER A 15 18.70 13.91 -6.36
CA SER A 15 20.16 14.11 -6.46
C SER A 15 20.97 12.81 -6.44
N TRP A 16 20.48 11.76 -5.77
CA TRP A 16 21.13 10.46 -5.71
C TRP A 16 21.20 9.76 -7.08
N LEU A 17 20.26 10.02 -7.99
CA LEU A 17 20.24 9.44 -9.34
C LEU A 17 21.41 9.96 -10.17
N MET A 18 21.75 11.24 -10.04
CA MET A 18 22.98 11.81 -10.61
C MET A 18 24.24 11.25 -9.93
N GLY A 19 24.15 10.81 -8.68
CA GLY A 19 25.22 10.06 -8.01
C GLY A 19 25.51 8.68 -8.60
N CYS A 20 24.59 8.12 -9.41
CA CYS A 20 24.82 6.89 -10.17
C CYS A 20 25.44 7.13 -11.56
N ALA A 21 25.47 8.38 -12.03
CA ALA A 21 25.96 8.77 -13.35
C ALA A 21 27.41 9.27 -13.28
N ALA A 22 28.18 8.99 -14.32
CA ALA A 22 29.48 9.61 -14.58
C ALA A 22 29.39 10.65 -15.70
N GLU A 23 30.36 11.55 -15.76
CA GLU A 23 30.48 12.48 -16.89
C GLU A 23 30.61 11.70 -18.21
N GLY A 24 29.79 12.06 -19.21
CA GLY A 24 29.64 11.38 -20.48
C GLY A 24 28.64 10.21 -20.49
N ASP A 25 28.12 9.76 -19.34
CA ASP A 25 27.01 8.79 -19.34
C ASP A 25 25.77 9.38 -20.04
N LEU A 26 24.92 8.49 -20.55
CA LEU A 26 23.66 8.85 -21.19
C LEU A 26 22.50 8.69 -20.20
N ILE A 27 21.63 9.68 -20.15
CA ILE A 27 20.40 9.61 -19.37
C ILE A 27 19.20 9.61 -20.32
N PHE A 28 18.34 8.61 -20.17
CA PHE A 28 17.15 8.39 -20.96
C PHE A 28 15.91 8.64 -20.10
N PHE A 29 14.98 9.41 -20.62
CA PHE A 29 13.72 9.77 -20.00
C PHE A 29 12.59 9.13 -20.80
N GLY A 30 11.95 8.11 -20.21
CA GLY A 30 10.91 7.30 -20.81
C GLY A 30 9.50 7.81 -20.51
N ARG A 31 8.64 7.96 -21.52
CA ARG A 31 7.21 8.29 -21.38
C ARG A 31 6.32 7.24 -22.03
N LEU A 32 5.19 6.89 -21.40
CA LEU A 32 4.24 5.89 -21.88
C LEU A 32 3.23 6.53 -22.87
N PRO A 33 2.82 5.81 -23.94
CA PRO A 33 1.98 6.36 -25.01
C PRO A 33 0.57 6.78 -24.60
N ASP A 34 0.03 6.28 -23.48
CA ASP A 34 -1.33 6.58 -23.03
C ASP A 34 -1.43 7.91 -22.24
N SER A 35 -0.32 8.67 -22.15
CA SER A 35 -0.30 10.06 -21.68
C SER A 35 -0.56 11.00 -22.87
N ALA A 36 -1.10 12.20 -22.65
CA ALA A 36 -1.44 13.13 -23.73
C ALA A 36 -0.21 13.44 -24.64
N THR A 37 -0.07 12.71 -25.75
CA THR A 37 1.00 12.90 -26.73
C THR A 37 0.57 13.91 -27.79
N SER A 38 1.47 14.78 -28.19
CA SER A 38 1.26 15.68 -29.33
C SER A 38 1.27 14.92 -30.67
N ASP A 39 0.62 15.46 -31.70
CA ASP A 39 0.63 14.90 -33.06
C ASP A 39 2.06 14.66 -33.59
N PHE A 40 3.02 15.49 -33.18
CA PHE A 40 4.44 15.34 -33.49
C PHE A 40 5.07 14.10 -32.85
N GLU A 41 4.82 13.87 -31.56
CA GLU A 41 5.34 12.71 -30.84
C GLU A 41 4.73 11.41 -31.37
N GLU A 42 3.43 11.42 -31.67
CA GLU A 42 2.75 10.30 -32.30
C GLU A 42 3.35 9.95 -33.67
N ALA A 43 3.65 10.96 -34.50
CA ALA A 43 4.29 10.77 -35.79
C ALA A 43 5.73 10.21 -35.68
N VAL A 44 6.48 10.58 -34.64
CA VAL A 44 7.83 10.04 -34.36
C VAL A 44 7.75 8.58 -33.90
N ILE A 45 6.75 8.22 -33.09
CA ILE A 45 6.49 6.83 -32.67
C ILE A 45 6.20 5.95 -33.90
N ASN A 46 5.33 6.42 -34.79
CA ASN A 46 4.90 5.67 -35.97
C ASN A 46 6.06 5.35 -36.94
N VAL A 47 7.02 6.26 -37.05
CA VAL A 47 8.21 6.13 -37.91
C VAL A 47 9.25 5.15 -37.35
N THR A 48 9.40 5.09 -36.03
CA THR A 48 10.45 4.29 -35.38
C THR A 48 10.07 2.82 -35.17
N ALA A 49 8.80 2.45 -35.40
CA ALA A 49 8.22 1.14 -35.06
C ALA A 49 8.28 0.08 -36.20
N LYS A 50 9.43 -0.56 -36.42
CA LYS A 50 9.53 -1.76 -37.29
C LYS A 50 9.25 -3.11 -36.61
N HIS A 51 9.15 -3.17 -35.28
CA HIS A 51 8.80 -4.40 -34.54
C HIS A 51 7.70 -4.11 -33.53
N ALA A 52 6.45 -4.24 -34.00
CA ALA A 52 5.25 -4.02 -33.20
C ALA A 52 4.99 -5.22 -32.27
N THR A 53 5.37 -5.09 -31.00
CA THR A 53 4.76 -5.79 -29.86
C THR A 53 4.62 -4.80 -28.69
N ARG A 54 3.52 -4.91 -27.94
CA ARG A 54 3.02 -4.02 -26.88
C ARG A 54 4.11 -3.42 -25.97
N GLY A 55 4.04 -2.10 -25.72
CA GLY A 55 4.69 -1.44 -24.58
C GLY A 55 6.00 -0.70 -24.82
N LYS A 56 6.22 -0.02 -25.95
CA LYS A 56 7.43 0.81 -26.14
C LYS A 56 7.19 2.29 -25.78
N ARG A 57 8.16 2.83 -25.05
CA ARG A 57 8.23 4.16 -24.41
C ARG A 57 8.84 5.18 -25.38
N LEU A 58 8.39 6.43 -25.32
CA LEU A 58 9.10 7.57 -25.90
C LEU A 58 10.35 7.84 -25.08
N PHE A 59 11.51 7.95 -25.72
CA PHE A 59 12.76 8.26 -25.02
C PHE A 59 13.30 9.61 -25.45
N HIS A 60 13.37 10.54 -24.50
CA HIS A 60 14.21 11.72 -24.59
C HIS A 60 15.58 11.41 -23.99
N VAL A 61 16.66 11.92 -24.57
CA VAL A 61 18.03 11.56 -24.17
C VAL A 61 18.90 12.79 -23.97
N GLY A 62 19.76 12.74 -22.96
CA GLY A 62 20.78 13.75 -22.70
C GLY A 62 22.15 13.13 -22.39
N VAL A 63 23.18 13.96 -22.49
CA VAL A 63 24.55 13.63 -22.07
C VAL A 63 24.77 14.23 -20.68
N VAL A 64 25.23 13.42 -19.74
CA VAL A 64 25.61 13.90 -18.41
C VAL A 64 26.93 14.65 -18.53
N ALA A 65 26.98 15.90 -18.07
CA ALA A 65 28.18 16.73 -18.12
C ALA A 65 28.42 17.42 -16.78
N ARG A 66 29.68 17.77 -16.49
CA ARG A 66 30.04 18.55 -15.31
C ARG A 66 30.09 20.04 -15.66
N ARG A 67 29.39 20.90 -14.91
CA ARG A 67 29.44 22.35 -15.15
C ARG A 67 30.84 22.92 -14.85
N PRO A 68 31.43 23.77 -15.72
CA PRO A 68 32.74 24.39 -15.46
C PRO A 68 32.74 25.26 -14.18
N SER A 69 33.82 25.27 -13.40
CA SER A 69 34.07 26.32 -12.37
C SER A 69 35.06 27.37 -12.89
N ALA A 70 35.09 28.53 -12.23
CA ALA A 70 36.11 29.54 -12.46
C ALA A 70 37.55 29.09 -12.03
N SER A 71 37.71 27.92 -11.40
CA SER A 71 38.98 27.41 -10.84
C SER A 71 39.41 26.03 -11.37
N ASP A 72 38.95 25.61 -12.55
CA ASP A 72 39.18 24.26 -13.11
C ASP A 72 40.64 23.95 -13.52
N ALA A 73 41.64 24.71 -13.05
CA ALA A 73 43.04 24.48 -13.38
C ALA A 73 43.71 23.34 -12.57
N ASP A 74 43.14 22.84 -11.47
CA ASP A 74 43.88 21.92 -10.57
C ASP A 74 43.05 20.87 -9.76
N ASP A 75 41.84 20.50 -10.17
CA ASP A 75 41.06 19.51 -9.39
C ASP A 75 41.15 18.07 -9.96
N ALA A 76 42.04 17.26 -9.36
CA ALA A 76 42.17 15.83 -9.63
C ALA A 76 41.23 14.95 -8.77
N SER A 77 40.35 15.52 -7.95
CA SER A 77 39.48 14.79 -7.02
C SER A 77 38.03 14.73 -7.51
N GLY A 78 37.77 13.93 -8.55
CA GLY A 78 36.49 13.86 -9.28
C GLY A 78 35.25 13.31 -8.55
N ALA A 79 34.95 13.75 -7.31
CA ALA A 79 33.90 13.16 -6.48
C ALA A 79 32.64 14.03 -6.24
N ASP A 80 32.60 15.28 -6.68
CA ASP A 80 31.42 16.12 -6.44
C ASP A 80 30.31 15.88 -7.49
N ALA A 81 29.33 15.06 -7.14
CA ALA A 81 28.15 14.78 -7.95
C ALA A 81 27.15 15.94 -8.02
N SER A 82 27.24 16.93 -7.12
CA SER A 82 26.34 18.10 -7.08
C SER A 82 26.52 19.05 -8.27
N ARG A 83 27.61 18.88 -9.02
CA ARG A 83 27.98 19.71 -10.19
C ARG A 83 27.64 19.06 -11.53
N LEU A 84 27.04 17.86 -11.51
CA LEU A 84 26.57 17.19 -12.72
C LEU A 84 25.26 17.81 -13.18
N CYS A 85 25.13 17.95 -14.50
CA CYS A 85 23.96 18.46 -15.19
C CYS A 85 23.65 17.57 -16.39
N VAL A 86 22.43 17.72 -16.92
CA VAL A 86 22.00 17.06 -18.13
C VAL A 86 22.08 18.06 -19.27
N VAL A 87 22.87 17.75 -20.30
CA VAL A 87 22.93 18.51 -21.54
C VAL A 87 22.09 17.82 -22.58
N HIS A 88 21.05 18.50 -23.05
CA HIS A 88 20.07 17.94 -23.97
C HIS A 88 19.48 19.03 -24.87
N ALA A 89 18.88 18.61 -25.99
CA ALA A 89 18.22 19.51 -26.92
C ALA A 89 16.70 19.37 -26.80
N ILE A 90 16.02 20.44 -26.43
CA ILE A 90 14.55 20.54 -26.33
C ILE A 90 14.06 21.69 -27.22
N GLN A 91 12.74 21.89 -27.36
CA GLN A 91 12.18 22.94 -28.25
C GLN A 91 12.73 24.36 -27.98
N LYS A 92 13.21 24.63 -26.75
CA LYS A 92 13.85 25.89 -26.36
C LYS A 92 15.32 26.03 -26.84
N GLY A 93 15.91 24.99 -27.44
CA GLY A 93 17.31 24.90 -27.83
C GLY A 93 18.10 23.85 -27.02
N VAL A 94 19.42 23.86 -27.20
CA VAL A 94 20.35 23.03 -26.41
C VAL A 94 20.64 23.70 -25.08
N LEU A 95 20.36 23.01 -23.97
CA LEU A 95 20.46 23.53 -22.61
C LEU A 95 21.24 22.58 -21.69
N ALA A 96 21.82 23.13 -20.64
CA ALA A 96 22.44 22.37 -19.53
C ALA A 96 21.67 22.61 -18.23
N GLN A 97 20.85 21.65 -17.83
CA GLN A 97 19.91 21.77 -16.72
C GLN A 97 20.28 20.86 -15.55
N SER A 98 19.83 21.21 -14.34
CA SER A 98 19.87 20.24 -13.24
C SER A 98 18.95 19.06 -13.57
N LEU A 99 19.15 17.92 -12.90
CA LEU A 99 18.21 16.80 -13.05
C LEU A 99 16.79 17.22 -12.63
N ALA A 100 16.64 17.97 -11.54
CA ALA A 100 15.34 18.44 -11.07
C ALA A 100 14.59 19.28 -12.13
N ASP A 101 15.28 20.25 -12.73
CA ASP A 101 14.70 21.08 -13.80
C ASP A 101 14.37 20.25 -15.05
N THR A 102 15.20 19.26 -15.35
CA THR A 102 14.97 18.35 -16.47
C THR A 102 13.72 17.50 -16.25
N LEU A 103 13.50 17.01 -15.02
CA LEU A 103 12.32 16.23 -14.68
C LEU A 103 11.04 17.06 -14.69
N ALA A 104 11.11 18.32 -14.25
CA ALA A 104 9.98 19.25 -14.32
C ALA A 104 9.60 19.58 -15.77
N GLU A 105 10.57 19.65 -16.68
CA GLU A 105 10.32 19.96 -18.09
C GLU A 105 9.86 18.74 -18.91
N ILE A 106 10.43 17.55 -18.65
CA ILE A 106 10.18 16.36 -19.48
C ILE A 106 9.02 15.49 -18.95
N GLU A 107 8.73 15.55 -17.63
CA GLU A 107 7.70 14.75 -16.96
C GLU A 107 7.74 13.23 -17.30
N PRO A 108 8.88 12.54 -17.15
CA PRO A 108 9.01 11.14 -17.56
C PRO A 108 8.33 10.16 -16.58
N ASP A 109 7.82 9.04 -17.09
CA ASP A 109 7.33 7.90 -16.30
C ASP A 109 8.47 7.01 -15.79
N GLU A 110 9.65 7.09 -16.41
CA GLU A 110 10.83 6.31 -16.05
C GLU A 110 12.12 7.04 -16.44
N ILE A 111 13.16 6.88 -15.63
CA ILE A 111 14.50 7.38 -15.94
C ILE A 111 15.47 6.21 -15.96
N GLN A 112 16.35 6.19 -16.96
CA GLN A 112 17.39 5.17 -17.10
C GLN A 112 18.74 5.83 -17.34
N VAL A 113 19.74 5.46 -16.54
CA VAL A 113 21.12 5.92 -16.69
C VAL A 113 21.94 4.78 -17.29
N TYR A 114 22.57 5.07 -18.42
CA TYR A 114 23.40 4.15 -19.17
C TYR A 114 24.84 4.63 -19.20
N THR A 115 25.76 3.73 -18.89
CA THR A 115 27.18 3.98 -19.15
C THR A 115 27.53 3.55 -20.55
N VAL A 116 28.23 4.45 -21.23
CA VAL A 116 28.85 4.19 -22.54
C VAL A 116 30.18 3.48 -22.30
N ASP A 117 30.37 2.30 -22.88
CA ASP A 117 31.60 1.50 -22.74
C ASP A 117 32.69 1.99 -23.70
N VAL A 118 33.20 3.20 -23.45
CA VAL A 118 34.33 3.83 -24.15
C VAL A 118 35.30 4.42 -23.12
N ASP A 119 36.51 4.77 -23.54
CA ASP A 119 37.51 5.33 -22.63
C ASP A 119 37.06 6.68 -21.99
N GLU A 120 37.60 6.99 -20.82
CA GLU A 120 37.18 8.18 -20.06
C GLU A 120 37.52 9.51 -20.77
N LYS A 121 38.53 9.52 -21.66
CA LYS A 121 38.87 10.72 -22.45
C LYS A 121 37.80 10.98 -23.51
N ALA A 122 37.24 9.91 -24.10
CA ALA A 122 36.10 9.96 -25.01
C ALA A 122 34.85 10.57 -24.36
N LYS A 123 34.48 10.06 -23.19
CA LYS A 123 33.31 10.52 -22.42
C LYS A 123 33.40 12.00 -22.09
N LYS A 124 34.57 12.44 -21.62
CA LYS A 124 34.85 13.87 -21.35
C LYS A 124 34.88 14.73 -22.61
N ALA A 125 35.30 14.18 -23.75
CA ALA A 125 35.24 14.90 -25.02
C ALA A 125 33.78 15.07 -25.48
N ALA A 126 32.95 14.04 -25.35
CA ALA A 126 31.53 14.09 -25.68
C ALA A 126 30.76 15.06 -24.77
N ALA A 127 31.00 15.02 -23.45
CA ALA A 127 30.42 15.97 -22.50
C ALA A 127 30.80 17.42 -22.83
N ARG A 128 32.09 17.68 -23.14
CA ARG A 128 32.57 19.01 -23.57
C ARG A 128 31.96 19.47 -24.89
N PHE A 129 31.82 18.56 -25.85
CA PHE A 129 31.14 18.88 -27.10
C PHE A 129 29.69 19.29 -26.83
N ALA A 130 28.94 18.50 -26.07
CA ALA A 130 27.55 18.82 -25.73
C ALA A 130 27.44 20.19 -25.05
N LEU A 131 28.32 20.48 -24.07
CA LEU A 131 28.39 21.79 -23.42
C LEU A 131 28.69 22.94 -24.41
N SER A 132 29.55 22.73 -25.40
CA SER A 132 29.87 23.74 -26.42
C SER A 132 28.70 24.12 -27.32
N LYS A 133 27.64 23.29 -27.34
CA LYS A 133 26.44 23.50 -28.16
C LYS A 133 25.30 24.19 -27.42
N ILE A 134 25.49 24.56 -26.15
CA ILE A 134 24.48 25.32 -25.40
C ILE A 134 24.13 26.61 -26.16
N GLY A 135 22.84 26.86 -26.34
CA GLY A 135 22.32 28.01 -27.10
C GLY A 135 22.12 27.76 -28.60
N CYS A 136 22.59 26.64 -29.15
CA CYS A 136 22.18 26.21 -30.49
C CYS A 136 20.66 25.93 -30.52
N ALA A 137 20.05 26.14 -31.69
CA ALA A 137 18.62 25.95 -31.87
C ALA A 137 18.22 24.46 -31.79
N TYR A 138 16.93 24.21 -31.56
CA TYR A 138 16.37 22.87 -31.69
C TYR A 138 16.23 22.52 -33.17
N ASN A 139 16.71 21.35 -33.58
CA ASN A 139 16.59 20.93 -34.97
C ASN A 139 15.14 20.57 -35.29
N ASP A 140 14.46 21.45 -36.01
CA ASP A 140 13.05 21.32 -36.37
C ASP A 140 12.81 20.67 -37.74
N ILE A 141 13.85 20.20 -38.45
CA ILE A 141 13.69 19.57 -39.77
C ILE A 141 14.48 18.26 -39.93
N PHE A 142 14.83 17.58 -38.83
CA PHE A 142 15.61 16.32 -38.80
C PHE A 142 16.61 16.21 -39.96
N SER A 143 17.73 16.93 -39.87
CA SER A 143 18.70 17.03 -40.97
C SER A 143 20.05 16.41 -40.60
N LYS A 144 20.73 15.76 -41.56
CA LYS A 144 22.10 15.22 -41.36
C LYS A 144 23.14 16.29 -41.02
N GLU A 145 22.88 17.50 -41.49
CA GLU A 145 23.81 18.64 -41.42
C GLU A 145 23.72 19.38 -40.09
N CYS A 146 22.85 18.94 -39.17
CA CYS A 146 22.58 19.61 -37.90
C CYS A 146 22.20 21.08 -38.13
N ARG A 147 21.26 21.30 -39.06
CA ARG A 147 20.70 22.62 -39.37
C ARG A 147 19.19 22.63 -39.23
N ASP A 148 18.65 23.71 -38.70
CA ASP A 148 17.21 23.97 -38.65
C ASP A 148 16.66 24.52 -39.98
N SER A 149 15.36 24.77 -40.04
CA SER A 149 14.67 25.36 -41.19
C SER A 149 15.16 26.76 -41.59
N ALA A 150 15.83 27.48 -40.68
CA ALA A 150 16.45 28.78 -40.95
C ALA A 150 17.91 28.67 -41.41
N GLY A 151 18.45 27.45 -41.49
CA GLY A 151 19.84 27.17 -41.86
C GLY A 151 20.84 27.45 -40.73
N ALA A 152 20.40 27.71 -39.50
CA ALA A 152 21.27 27.86 -38.34
C ALA A 152 21.69 26.48 -37.80
N GLU A 153 22.82 26.43 -37.08
CA GLU A 153 23.25 25.19 -36.42
C GLU A 153 22.25 24.79 -35.33
N ALA A 154 21.76 23.56 -35.40
CA ALA A 154 20.67 23.07 -34.56
C ALA A 154 20.77 21.56 -34.29
N TYR A 155 20.26 21.13 -33.14
CA TYR A 155 20.32 19.72 -32.72
C TYR A 155 18.97 19.20 -32.25
N TYR A 156 18.64 17.97 -32.63
CA TYR A 156 17.66 17.14 -31.95
C TYR A 156 18.35 16.31 -30.86
N CYS A 157 17.63 15.87 -29.82
CA CYS A 157 18.24 15.25 -28.63
C CYS A 157 19.13 14.02 -28.98
N SER A 158 18.68 13.16 -29.90
CA SER A 158 19.51 12.04 -30.35
C SER A 158 20.68 12.46 -31.25
N GLN A 159 20.52 13.50 -32.06
CA GLN A 159 21.58 14.02 -32.93
C GLN A 159 22.70 14.65 -32.11
N LEU A 160 22.36 15.39 -31.05
CA LEU A 160 23.35 15.95 -30.12
C LEU A 160 24.26 14.85 -29.54
N VAL A 161 23.66 13.74 -29.11
CA VAL A 161 24.41 12.58 -28.57
C VAL A 161 25.26 11.92 -29.66
N THR A 162 24.68 11.70 -30.85
CA THR A 162 25.40 11.13 -32.00
C THR A 162 26.61 11.97 -32.39
N GLU A 163 26.47 13.29 -32.47
CA GLU A 163 27.56 14.19 -32.82
C GLU A 163 28.62 14.29 -31.72
N ALA A 164 28.19 14.32 -30.45
CA ALA A 164 29.11 14.35 -29.31
C ALA A 164 30.10 13.17 -29.30
N TYR A 165 29.66 12.01 -29.77
CA TYR A 165 30.46 10.79 -29.82
C TYR A 165 31.05 10.49 -31.22
N ARG A 166 30.78 11.31 -32.24
CA ARG A 166 31.22 11.07 -33.63
C ARG A 166 32.74 11.00 -33.77
N GLY A 167 33.48 11.82 -33.02
CA GLY A 167 34.94 11.93 -33.09
C GLY A 167 35.76 10.87 -32.35
N VAL A 168 35.12 9.85 -31.77
CA VAL A 168 35.78 8.88 -30.88
C VAL A 168 35.77 7.44 -31.40
N GLU A 169 35.83 7.24 -32.72
CA GLU A 169 35.83 5.92 -33.38
C GLU A 169 34.65 4.98 -33.03
N VAL A 170 33.62 5.47 -32.33
CA VAL A 170 32.39 4.72 -32.03
C VAL A 170 31.66 4.34 -33.33
N GLY A 171 31.73 5.20 -34.36
CA GLY A 171 31.18 4.95 -35.70
C GLY A 171 29.71 4.55 -35.66
N PHE A 172 28.82 5.52 -35.44
CA PHE A 172 27.38 5.28 -35.50
C PHE A 172 27.01 4.71 -36.89
N PRO A 173 26.17 3.67 -36.96
CA PRO A 173 25.78 3.11 -38.24
C PRO A 173 25.05 4.18 -39.08
N PRO A 174 25.39 4.34 -40.37
CA PRO A 174 24.68 5.28 -41.24
C PRO A 174 23.21 4.84 -41.32
N HIS A 175 22.32 5.71 -40.85
CA HIS A 175 20.90 5.40 -40.77
C HIS A 175 20.10 6.32 -41.66
N LYS A 176 19.25 5.75 -42.51
CA LYS A 176 18.39 6.50 -43.43
C LYS A 176 17.08 6.83 -42.75
N MET A 177 16.70 8.11 -42.74
CA MET A 177 15.44 8.57 -42.19
C MET A 177 14.27 8.01 -42.99
N THR A 178 13.30 7.42 -42.29
CA THR A 178 12.14 6.79 -42.90
C THR A 178 10.88 7.44 -42.37
N PHE A 179 10.27 8.36 -43.09
CA PHE A 179 9.08 9.08 -42.62
C PHE A 179 7.75 8.34 -42.94
N GLY A 180 7.82 7.03 -43.18
CA GLY A 180 6.74 6.26 -43.77
C GLY A 180 6.12 5.18 -42.90
N ARG A 181 4.91 4.77 -43.26
CA ARG A 181 4.17 3.65 -42.66
C ARG A 181 4.80 2.32 -43.09
N LYS A 182 4.31 1.20 -42.53
CA LYS A 182 4.81 -0.16 -42.87
C LYS A 182 4.80 -0.50 -44.37
N ASN A 183 4.02 0.22 -45.19
CA ASN A 183 3.92 0.08 -46.65
C ASN A 183 4.98 0.89 -47.43
N GLY A 184 5.81 1.69 -46.78
CA GLY A 184 6.87 2.51 -47.41
C GLY A 184 6.43 3.90 -47.87
N GLU A 185 5.16 4.29 -47.71
CA GLU A 185 4.67 5.63 -48.03
C GLU A 185 4.86 6.59 -46.86
N VAL A 186 5.29 7.82 -47.16
CA VAL A 186 5.45 8.91 -46.17
C VAL A 186 4.12 9.25 -45.52
N ASP A 187 4.08 9.32 -44.19
CA ASP A 187 2.90 9.70 -43.43
C ASP A 187 2.48 11.15 -43.74
N ASP A 188 1.16 11.40 -43.83
CA ASP A 188 0.62 12.70 -44.18
C ASP A 188 1.01 13.78 -43.16
N TYR A 189 1.22 13.42 -41.89
CA TYR A 189 1.77 14.32 -40.89
C TYR A 189 3.11 14.90 -41.33
N TRP A 190 4.05 14.04 -41.76
CA TRP A 190 5.38 14.48 -42.18
C TRP A 190 5.35 15.28 -43.46
N ARG A 191 4.45 14.96 -44.40
CA ARG A 191 4.26 15.77 -45.62
C ARG A 191 3.86 17.20 -45.26
N GLU A 192 2.88 17.36 -44.38
CA GLU A 192 2.42 18.67 -43.95
C GLU A 192 3.49 19.40 -43.12
N TYR A 193 4.16 18.67 -42.21
CA TYR A 193 5.21 19.18 -41.35
C TYR A 193 6.37 19.84 -42.13
N TYR A 194 6.86 19.18 -43.18
CA TYR A 194 7.94 19.70 -44.02
C TYR A 194 7.43 20.73 -45.05
N ARG A 195 6.19 20.58 -45.56
CA ARG A 195 5.56 21.58 -46.45
C ARG A 195 5.46 22.95 -45.79
N LEU A 196 5.01 22.99 -44.53
CA LEU A 196 4.91 24.24 -43.76
C LEU A 196 6.26 24.93 -43.53
N ARG A 197 7.37 24.18 -43.62
CA ARG A 197 8.74 24.68 -43.47
C ARG A 197 9.46 24.90 -44.80
N ASN A 198 8.74 24.77 -45.92
CA ASN A 198 9.27 24.94 -47.28
C ASN A 198 10.47 24.03 -47.59
N CYS A 199 10.44 22.79 -47.08
CA CYS A 199 11.48 21.78 -47.28
C CYS A 199 10.88 20.49 -47.85
N ALA A 200 11.70 19.70 -48.54
CA ALA A 200 11.32 18.34 -48.91
C ALA A 200 11.45 17.40 -47.70
N VAL A 201 10.61 16.37 -47.62
CA VAL A 201 10.75 15.32 -46.61
C VAL A 201 12.03 14.53 -46.92
N PRO A 202 13.03 14.47 -46.02
CA PRO A 202 14.35 13.92 -46.31
C PRO A 202 14.36 12.38 -46.23
N VAL A 203 13.46 11.73 -46.96
CA VAL A 203 13.33 10.26 -47.00
C VAL A 203 14.59 9.65 -47.60
N GLY A 204 15.22 8.73 -46.88
CA GLY A 204 16.40 8.03 -47.38
C GLY A 204 17.73 8.78 -47.15
N GLU A 205 17.68 10.00 -46.63
CA GLU A 205 18.87 10.74 -46.19
C GLU A 205 19.39 10.23 -44.85
N GLU A 206 20.68 10.41 -44.58
CA GLU A 206 21.24 10.03 -43.28
C GLU A 206 20.68 10.89 -42.14
N GLY A 207 20.39 10.32 -40.98
CA GLY A 207 19.89 11.07 -39.82
C GLY A 207 19.57 10.16 -38.63
N SER A 208 19.50 10.74 -37.42
CA SER A 208 19.22 9.97 -36.20
C SER A 208 17.79 10.19 -35.69
N HIS A 209 17.09 9.09 -35.43
CA HIS A 209 15.80 9.04 -34.73
C HIS A 209 16.01 8.61 -33.26
N PRO A 210 15.11 8.97 -32.33
CA PRO A 210 15.30 8.79 -30.88
C PRO A 210 15.53 7.32 -30.44
N GLY A 211 14.85 6.34 -31.05
CA GLY A 211 14.96 4.93 -30.65
C GLY A 211 16.24 4.19 -31.08
N LYS A 212 17.09 4.80 -31.93
CA LYS A 212 18.22 4.09 -32.57
C LYS A 212 19.52 4.11 -31.78
N LEU A 213 19.64 4.97 -30.78
CA LEU A 213 20.83 5.06 -29.92
C LEU A 213 21.07 3.78 -29.11
N VAL A 214 20.01 3.10 -28.67
CA VAL A 214 20.07 1.86 -27.87
C VAL A 214 20.46 0.63 -28.70
N GLU A 215 20.24 0.67 -30.03
CA GLU A 215 20.49 -0.47 -30.94
C GLU A 215 21.87 -0.40 -31.63
N ALA A 216 22.69 0.61 -31.36
CA ALA A 216 23.99 0.77 -32.03
C ALA A 216 25.03 -0.25 -31.52
N GLU A 217 25.38 -1.23 -32.36
CA GLU A 217 26.26 -2.38 -32.03
C GLU A 217 27.64 -1.99 -31.47
N LYS A 218 28.15 -0.82 -31.85
CA LYS A 218 29.44 -0.27 -31.37
C LYS A 218 29.32 0.64 -30.15
N LEU A 219 28.11 1.06 -29.79
CA LEU A 219 27.83 1.80 -28.55
C LEU A 219 27.33 0.78 -27.51
N LYS A 220 28.25 0.00 -26.95
CA LYS A 220 27.90 -0.90 -25.84
C LYS A 220 27.47 -0.05 -24.65
N ILE A 221 26.17 -0.04 -24.37
CA ILE A 221 25.61 0.64 -23.22
C ILE A 221 25.26 -0.37 -22.15
N THR A 222 25.72 -0.12 -20.93
CA THR A 222 25.34 -0.93 -19.76
C THR A 222 24.43 -0.09 -18.88
N MET A 223 23.22 -0.58 -18.62
CA MET A 223 22.27 0.08 -17.73
C MET A 223 22.84 0.06 -16.30
N ARG A 224 23.12 1.25 -15.75
CA ARG A 224 23.60 1.40 -14.38
C ARG A 224 22.47 1.51 -13.38
N CYS A 225 21.43 2.25 -13.75
CA CYS A 225 20.30 2.55 -12.89
C CYS A 225 19.02 2.69 -13.72
N SER A 226 17.91 2.22 -13.18
CA SER A 226 16.57 2.44 -13.72
C SER A 226 15.62 2.72 -12.56
N VAL A 227 14.84 3.79 -12.68
CA VAL A 227 13.85 4.21 -11.70
C VAL A 227 12.55 4.47 -12.45
N ARG A 228 11.46 3.80 -12.04
CA ARG A 228 10.12 4.24 -12.43
C ARG A 228 9.77 5.47 -11.61
N VAL A 229 9.47 6.56 -12.29
CA VAL A 229 9.01 7.79 -11.67
C VAL A 229 7.49 7.76 -11.79
N THR A 230 6.84 7.05 -10.86
CA THR A 230 5.38 7.03 -10.80
C THR A 230 4.89 8.37 -10.24
N SER A 231 4.98 9.44 -11.04
CA SER A 231 4.47 10.78 -10.71
C SER A 231 3.00 10.72 -10.26
N LYS A 232 2.21 9.78 -10.79
CA LYS A 232 0.83 9.49 -10.35
C LYS A 232 0.74 8.94 -8.93
N LEU A 233 1.42 7.84 -8.60
CA LEU A 233 1.40 7.26 -7.23
C LEU A 233 1.99 8.24 -6.22
N ALA A 234 3.12 8.88 -6.55
CA ALA A 234 3.72 9.91 -5.72
C ALA A 234 2.76 11.10 -5.49
N SER A 235 2.03 11.52 -6.53
CA SER A 235 1.01 12.58 -6.40
C SER A 235 -0.18 12.16 -5.53
N SER A 236 -0.70 10.94 -5.66
CA SER A 236 -1.81 10.45 -4.82
C SER A 236 -1.39 10.31 -3.36
N LEU A 237 -0.17 9.87 -3.10
CA LEU A 237 0.39 9.72 -1.75
C LEU A 237 0.67 11.07 -1.05
N THR A 238 0.98 12.11 -1.83
CA THR A 238 1.31 13.45 -1.30
C THR A 238 0.14 14.42 -1.33
N ASN A 239 -0.78 14.30 -2.29
CA ASN A 239 -1.99 15.12 -2.41
C ASN A 239 -3.25 14.31 -2.07
N ARG A 240 -3.41 14.07 -0.77
CA ARG A 240 -4.49 13.23 -0.21
C ARG A 240 -5.88 13.82 -0.43
N ALA A 241 -6.01 15.15 -0.39
CA ALA A 241 -7.27 15.83 -0.70
C ALA A 241 -7.74 15.55 -2.15
N ALA A 242 -6.81 15.55 -3.11
CA ALA A 242 -7.11 15.19 -4.49
C ALA A 242 -7.42 13.69 -4.65
N ALA A 243 -6.74 12.82 -3.89
CA ALA A 243 -7.05 11.39 -3.86
C ALA A 243 -8.48 11.14 -3.35
N LEU A 244 -8.94 11.89 -2.34
CA LEU A 244 -10.31 11.77 -1.81
C LEU A 244 -11.41 12.20 -2.80
N GLN A 245 -11.11 13.05 -3.79
CA GLN A 245 -12.09 13.41 -4.84
C GLN A 245 -12.47 12.21 -5.72
N ARG A 246 -11.59 11.22 -5.82
CA ARG A 246 -11.86 9.94 -6.47
C ARG A 246 -11.64 8.87 -5.41
N PRO A 247 -12.60 8.56 -4.53
CA PRO A 247 -12.31 7.68 -3.40
C PRO A 247 -12.49 6.19 -3.77
N HIS A 248 -13.03 5.88 -4.95
CA HIS A 248 -13.31 4.52 -5.44
C HIS A 248 -12.21 4.00 -6.37
N TRP A 249 -11.92 2.70 -6.32
CA TRP A 249 -10.97 2.02 -7.21
C TRP A 249 -11.70 0.90 -7.95
N ILE A 250 -11.92 1.02 -9.25
CA ILE A 250 -12.71 0.04 -9.99
C ILE A 250 -11.99 -0.26 -11.30
N GLY A 251 -11.77 -1.55 -11.59
CA GLY A 251 -11.18 -1.96 -12.87
C GLY A 251 -9.76 -1.42 -13.10
N GLY A 252 -8.97 -1.25 -12.04
CA GLY A 252 -7.60 -0.74 -12.14
C GLY A 252 -7.49 0.78 -12.29
N THR A 253 -8.56 1.54 -12.04
CA THR A 253 -8.47 2.99 -12.10
C THR A 253 -9.19 3.69 -10.98
N ALA A 254 -8.74 4.92 -10.77
CA ALA A 254 -9.25 5.86 -9.83
C ALA A 254 -10.55 6.50 -10.34
N VAL A 255 -11.70 6.23 -9.71
CA VAL A 255 -13.01 6.74 -10.19
C VAL A 255 -13.72 7.64 -9.19
N GLU A 256 -14.37 8.66 -9.73
CA GLU A 256 -15.43 9.43 -9.08
C GLU A 256 -16.77 8.82 -9.51
N LEU A 257 -17.69 8.67 -8.56
CA LEU A 257 -19.04 8.16 -8.82
C LEU A 257 -20.06 9.23 -8.41
N GLN A 258 -21.20 9.23 -9.10
CA GLN A 258 -22.32 10.12 -8.82
C GLN A 258 -23.60 9.32 -8.57
N GLY A 259 -24.60 9.94 -7.94
CA GLY A 259 -25.95 9.37 -7.80
C GLY A 259 -26.20 8.55 -6.52
N GLY A 260 -25.16 8.24 -5.74
CA GLY A 260 -25.34 7.70 -4.38
C GLY A 260 -25.38 8.78 -3.31
N ALA A 261 -25.72 8.38 -2.08
CA ALA A 261 -25.76 9.27 -0.93
C ALA A 261 -24.37 9.85 -0.63
N GLU A 262 -24.32 11.17 -0.42
CA GLU A 262 -23.08 11.87 -0.07
C GLU A 262 -22.75 11.72 1.42
N PHE A 263 -21.46 11.65 1.73
CA PHE A 263 -20.94 11.65 3.09
C PHE A 263 -19.69 12.53 3.18
N ASP A 264 -19.52 13.17 4.34
CA ASP A 264 -18.35 14.00 4.63
C ASP A 264 -17.23 13.12 5.19
N VAL A 265 -16.03 13.31 4.65
CA VAL A 265 -14.79 12.77 5.22
C VAL A 265 -14.24 13.83 6.16
N VAL A 266 -14.31 13.57 7.45
CA VAL A 266 -13.90 14.50 8.51
C VAL A 266 -12.55 14.09 9.05
N GLN A 267 -11.61 15.02 9.07
CA GLN A 267 -10.28 14.79 9.62
C GLN A 267 -10.33 14.84 11.16
N PRO A 268 -10.03 13.75 11.89
CA PRO A 268 -10.26 13.71 13.34
C PRO A 268 -9.38 14.67 14.15
N ARG A 269 -8.16 14.96 13.68
CA ARG A 269 -7.24 15.88 14.36
C ARG A 269 -7.72 17.33 14.39
N SER A 270 -8.46 17.77 13.39
CA SER A 270 -8.87 19.19 13.25
C SER A 270 -10.38 19.39 13.32
N GLY A 271 -11.16 18.33 13.11
CA GLY A 271 -12.61 18.40 12.92
C GLY A 271 -13.02 18.97 11.56
N ALA A 272 -12.08 19.24 10.65
CA ALA A 272 -12.38 19.81 9.35
C ALA A 272 -12.91 18.74 8.38
N VAL A 273 -13.88 19.13 7.55
CA VAL A 273 -14.31 18.32 6.39
C VAL A 273 -13.25 18.45 5.30
N VAL A 274 -12.56 17.35 4.97
CA VAL A 274 -11.47 17.34 3.97
C VAL A 274 -11.94 16.92 2.59
N ALA A 275 -13.07 16.22 2.50
CA ALA A 275 -13.72 15.88 1.25
C ALA A 275 -15.19 15.57 1.47
N ARG A 276 -15.98 15.68 0.41
CA ARG A 276 -17.35 15.18 0.35
C ARG A 276 -17.40 14.13 -0.75
N CYS A 277 -17.75 12.91 -0.38
CA CYS A 277 -17.67 11.73 -1.23
C CYS A 277 -19.06 11.18 -1.50
N ALA A 278 -19.29 10.61 -2.68
CA ALA A 278 -20.51 9.88 -2.97
C ALA A 278 -20.33 8.38 -2.65
N SER A 279 -21.32 7.81 -1.97
CA SER A 279 -21.45 6.35 -1.84
C SER A 279 -21.67 5.72 -3.21
N ALA A 280 -21.14 4.52 -3.42
CA ALA A 280 -21.47 3.72 -4.59
C ALA A 280 -22.89 3.20 -4.46
N THR A 281 -23.72 3.38 -5.50
CA THR A 281 -25.06 2.79 -5.56
C THR A 281 -24.99 1.26 -5.64
N ARG A 282 -26.13 0.59 -5.55
CA ARG A 282 -26.22 -0.86 -5.77
C ARG A 282 -25.70 -1.27 -7.15
N GLU A 283 -26.02 -0.51 -8.20
CA GLU A 283 -25.63 -0.76 -9.58
C GLU A 283 -24.12 -0.57 -9.77
N GLN A 284 -23.55 0.49 -9.19
CA GLN A 284 -22.11 0.76 -9.24
C GLN A 284 -21.32 -0.29 -8.43
N THR A 285 -21.86 -0.73 -7.30
CA THR A 285 -21.31 -1.84 -6.52
C THR A 285 -21.33 -3.14 -7.34
N ALA A 286 -22.43 -3.41 -8.05
CA ALA A 286 -22.54 -4.56 -8.95
C ALA A 286 -21.53 -4.49 -10.10
N ALA A 287 -21.25 -3.30 -10.66
CA ALA A 287 -20.23 -3.11 -11.69
C ALA A 287 -18.82 -3.43 -11.18
N ALA A 288 -18.47 -3.04 -9.95
CA ALA A 288 -17.19 -3.40 -9.33
C ALA A 288 -17.07 -4.92 -9.10
N ILE A 289 -18.16 -5.57 -8.68
CA ILE A 289 -18.22 -7.03 -8.53
C ILE A 289 -18.08 -7.73 -9.87
N GLU A 290 -18.69 -7.20 -10.93
CA GLU A 290 -18.56 -7.75 -12.26
C GLU A 290 -17.14 -7.62 -12.81
N ALA A 291 -16.48 -6.48 -12.59
CA ALA A 291 -15.06 -6.30 -12.92
C ALA A 291 -14.19 -7.35 -12.21
N ALA A 292 -14.44 -7.60 -10.92
CA ALA A 292 -13.79 -8.67 -10.16
C ALA A 292 -14.07 -10.05 -10.74
N ARG A 293 -15.32 -10.35 -11.08
CA ARG A 293 -15.75 -11.64 -11.62
C ARG A 293 -15.10 -11.94 -12.97
N VAL A 294 -14.97 -10.94 -13.84
CA VAL A 294 -14.32 -11.07 -15.16
C VAL A 294 -12.80 -11.25 -15.02
N ALA A 295 -12.16 -10.53 -14.10
CA ALA A 295 -10.70 -10.57 -13.93
C ALA A 295 -10.20 -11.81 -13.17
N GLN A 296 -11.01 -12.34 -12.24
CA GLN A 296 -10.60 -13.40 -11.31
C GLN A 296 -10.06 -14.68 -11.98
N PRO A 297 -10.66 -15.23 -13.06
CA PRO A 297 -10.16 -16.45 -13.69
C PRO A 297 -8.70 -16.33 -14.16
N CYS A 298 -8.34 -15.20 -14.80
CA CYS A 298 -6.97 -14.95 -15.25
C CYS A 298 -5.97 -14.89 -14.07
N TRP A 299 -6.41 -14.35 -12.93
CA TRP A 299 -5.59 -14.32 -11.71
C TRP A 299 -5.42 -15.71 -11.08
N ALA A 300 -6.49 -16.51 -11.04
CA ALA A 300 -6.46 -17.86 -10.50
C ALA A 300 -5.57 -18.81 -11.32
N GLU A 301 -5.50 -18.62 -12.64
CA GLU A 301 -4.65 -19.39 -13.55
C GLU A 301 -3.15 -19.14 -13.35
N ARG A 302 -2.76 -18.00 -12.76
CA ARG A 302 -1.35 -17.74 -12.44
C ARG A 302 -0.84 -18.79 -11.44
N THR A 303 0.44 -19.14 -11.54
CA THR A 303 1.07 -20.04 -10.55
C THR A 303 1.14 -19.36 -9.18
N TRP A 304 1.25 -20.16 -8.12
CA TRP A 304 1.46 -19.65 -6.76
C TRP A 304 2.64 -18.67 -6.67
N LEU A 305 3.74 -18.98 -7.35
CA LEU A 305 4.94 -18.13 -7.39
C LEU A 305 4.67 -16.80 -8.11
N ALA A 306 3.99 -16.83 -9.27
CA ALA A 306 3.66 -15.62 -10.00
C ALA A 306 2.70 -14.70 -9.22
N ARG A 307 1.77 -15.28 -8.44
CA ARG A 307 0.96 -14.50 -7.49
C ARG A 307 1.81 -13.93 -6.35
N GLY A 308 2.71 -14.75 -5.81
CA GLY A 308 3.65 -14.35 -4.76
C GLY A 308 4.56 -13.20 -5.19
N ASP A 309 5.01 -13.15 -6.44
CA ASP A 309 5.87 -12.07 -6.93
C ASP A 309 5.16 -10.70 -6.90
N VAL A 310 3.87 -10.66 -7.25
CA VAL A 310 3.04 -9.44 -7.13
C VAL A 310 2.89 -9.02 -5.67
N LEU A 311 2.59 -9.96 -4.77
CA LEU A 311 2.44 -9.66 -3.34
C LEU A 311 3.75 -9.19 -2.71
N ARG A 312 4.88 -9.80 -3.08
CA ARG A 312 6.21 -9.38 -2.62
C ARG A 312 6.58 -8.00 -3.14
N LYS A 313 6.28 -7.69 -4.40
CA LYS A 313 6.47 -6.34 -4.94
C LYS A 313 5.55 -5.32 -4.27
N THR A 314 4.33 -5.69 -3.91
CA THR A 314 3.41 -4.85 -3.13
C THR A 314 4.01 -4.54 -1.75
N ALA A 315 4.53 -5.55 -1.04
CA ALA A 315 5.21 -5.36 0.24
C ALA A 315 6.41 -4.41 0.12
N GLN A 316 7.22 -4.55 -0.95
CA GLN A 316 8.32 -3.63 -1.25
C GLN A 316 7.80 -2.19 -1.44
N LEU A 317 6.76 -1.99 -2.25
CA LEU A 317 6.20 -0.67 -2.52
C LEU A 317 5.61 -0.02 -1.26
N ILE A 318 4.93 -0.79 -0.40
CA ILE A 318 4.44 -0.29 0.90
C ILE A 318 5.62 0.21 1.75
N ARG A 319 6.75 -0.53 1.78
CA ARG A 319 7.96 -0.12 2.53
C ARG A 319 8.63 1.10 1.92
N GLU A 320 8.66 1.21 0.59
CA GLU A 320 9.20 2.36 -0.14
C GLU A 320 8.38 3.63 0.12
N HIS A 321 7.06 3.49 0.26
CA HIS A 321 6.12 4.58 0.49
C HIS A 321 5.58 4.64 1.92
N ALA A 322 6.32 4.08 2.89
CA ALA A 322 5.81 3.90 4.25
C ALA A 322 5.42 5.22 4.91
N GLU A 323 6.25 6.26 4.77
CA GLU A 323 6.00 7.55 5.44
C GLU A 323 4.74 8.26 4.90
N PRO A 324 4.55 8.45 3.58
CA PRO A 324 3.29 8.99 3.07
C PRO A 324 2.04 8.16 3.43
N LEU A 325 2.16 6.82 3.45
CA LEU A 325 1.05 5.95 3.88
C LEU A 325 0.72 6.12 5.37
N SER A 326 1.74 6.25 6.22
CA SER A 326 1.55 6.50 7.65
C SER A 326 0.91 7.86 7.89
N GLN A 327 1.30 8.89 7.14
CA GLN A 327 0.64 10.19 7.19
C GLN A 327 -0.83 10.09 6.78
N ALA A 328 -1.14 9.33 5.71
CA ALA A 328 -2.52 9.11 5.28
C ALA A 328 -3.36 8.40 6.36
N GLU A 329 -2.82 7.37 7.01
CA GLU A 329 -3.47 6.72 8.17
C GLU A 329 -3.75 7.72 9.30
N CYS A 330 -2.77 8.56 9.66
CA CYS A 330 -2.93 9.58 10.69
C CYS A 330 -4.01 10.62 10.36
N GLU A 331 -4.09 11.07 9.11
CA GLU A 331 -5.12 12.03 8.70
C GLU A 331 -6.51 11.46 8.76
N ASP A 332 -6.69 10.24 8.25
CA ASP A 332 -8.00 9.60 8.18
C ASP A 332 -8.50 9.18 9.56
N ASN A 333 -7.60 8.76 10.46
CA ASN A 333 -8.01 8.04 11.65
C ASN A 333 -7.62 8.71 12.99
N GLY A 334 -6.70 9.68 12.97
CA GLY A 334 -6.27 10.43 14.14
C GLY A 334 -5.25 9.72 15.06
N LYS A 335 -4.72 8.54 14.70
CA LYS A 335 -3.68 7.84 15.49
C LYS A 335 -2.33 8.56 15.40
N PRO A 336 -1.49 8.53 16.45
CA PRO A 336 -0.15 9.09 16.40
C PRO A 336 0.72 8.50 15.28
N ILE A 337 1.57 9.32 14.67
CA ILE A 337 2.43 8.94 13.53
C ILE A 337 3.35 7.77 13.84
N TYR A 338 3.82 7.64 15.07
CA TYR A 338 4.64 6.51 15.47
C TYR A 338 3.87 5.17 15.38
N GLU A 339 2.57 5.15 15.71
CA GLU A 339 1.71 3.96 15.59
C GLU A 339 1.38 3.68 14.13
N ALA A 340 1.05 4.71 13.35
CA ALA A 340 0.78 4.57 11.93
C ALA A 340 1.97 3.97 11.15
N ARG A 341 3.21 4.28 11.54
CA ARG A 341 4.41 3.65 10.97
C ARG A 341 4.50 2.16 11.28
N MET A 342 4.15 1.77 12.51
CA MET A 342 4.10 0.35 12.89
C MET A 342 3.02 -0.40 12.12
N ASP A 343 1.84 0.22 11.95
CA ASP A 343 0.73 -0.38 11.20
C ASP A 343 1.09 -0.59 9.73
N VAL A 344 1.68 0.42 9.08
CA VAL A 344 2.11 0.33 7.67
C VAL A 344 3.21 -0.73 7.50
N ALA A 345 4.16 -0.82 8.44
CA ALA A 345 5.16 -1.88 8.43
C ALA A 345 4.51 -3.27 8.54
N SER A 346 3.55 -3.44 9.46
CA SER A 346 2.77 -4.67 9.62
C SER A 346 1.99 -5.04 8.34
N CYS A 347 1.47 -4.05 7.59
CA CYS A 347 0.83 -4.27 6.30
C CYS A 347 1.81 -4.84 5.27
N ALA A 348 3.01 -4.26 5.17
CA ALA A 348 4.04 -4.79 4.28
C ALA A 348 4.41 -6.24 4.63
N ASP A 349 4.59 -6.53 5.93
CA ASP A 349 4.92 -7.87 6.39
C ASP A 349 3.79 -8.88 6.13
N THR A 350 2.53 -8.43 6.17
CA THR A 350 1.36 -9.24 5.80
C THR A 350 1.44 -9.67 4.33
N PHE A 351 1.68 -8.73 3.42
CA PHE A 351 1.84 -9.03 1.99
C PHE A 351 3.04 -9.95 1.73
N ASP A 352 4.15 -9.72 2.41
CA ASP A 352 5.38 -10.52 2.26
C ASP A 352 5.20 -11.95 2.77
N PHE A 353 4.53 -12.12 3.91
CA PHE A 353 4.18 -13.43 4.44
C PHE A 353 3.33 -14.24 3.46
N TYR A 354 2.24 -13.64 2.96
CA TYR A 354 1.35 -14.31 2.01
C TYR A 354 1.97 -14.52 0.62
N ALA A 355 2.97 -13.71 0.25
CA ALA A 355 3.78 -13.94 -0.94
C ALA A 355 4.58 -15.25 -0.88
N GLY A 356 5.04 -15.65 0.32
CA GLY A 356 5.83 -16.86 0.53
C GLY A 356 5.00 -18.10 0.84
N ILE A 357 3.89 -17.96 1.56
CA ILE A 357 3.18 -19.10 2.15
C ILE A 357 2.07 -19.67 1.27
N GLY A 358 1.66 -18.99 0.19
CA GLY A 358 0.55 -19.46 -0.66
C GLY A 358 0.71 -20.89 -1.19
N ALA A 359 1.94 -21.28 -1.54
CA ALA A 359 2.24 -22.63 -2.04
C ALA A 359 2.14 -23.73 -0.96
N SER A 360 2.03 -23.40 0.33
CA SER A 360 1.84 -24.38 1.40
C SER A 360 0.41 -24.95 1.43
N LEU A 361 -0.53 -24.35 0.70
CA LEU A 361 -1.89 -24.88 0.49
C LEU A 361 -1.88 -26.09 -0.48
N ALA A 362 -1.27 -27.18 -0.04
CA ALA A 362 -1.25 -28.42 -0.79
C ALA A 362 -2.55 -29.22 -0.61
N GLY A 363 -2.87 -30.04 -1.62
CA GLY A 363 -3.82 -31.12 -1.47
C GLY A 363 -3.22 -32.35 -0.80
N ALA A 364 -4.04 -33.34 -0.51
CA ALA A 364 -3.65 -34.63 0.02
C ALA A 364 -3.97 -35.74 -0.99
N HIS A 365 -3.18 -36.82 -0.98
CA HIS A 365 -3.40 -38.03 -1.77
C HIS A 365 -3.86 -39.17 -0.85
N PHE A 366 -4.87 -39.92 -1.29
CA PHE A 366 -5.53 -40.98 -0.55
C PHE A 366 -5.55 -42.26 -1.40
N PRO A 367 -4.69 -43.25 -1.11
CA PRO A 367 -4.80 -44.56 -1.76
C PRO A 367 -6.09 -45.25 -1.28
N LEU A 368 -6.91 -45.75 -2.20
CA LEU A 368 -8.13 -46.50 -1.86
C LEU A 368 -7.88 -48.00 -2.03
N ASP A 369 -7.33 -48.40 -3.18
CA ASP A 369 -6.84 -49.76 -3.45
C ASP A 369 -5.77 -49.74 -4.57
N SER A 370 -5.50 -50.87 -5.21
CA SER A 370 -4.45 -51.03 -6.23
C SER A 370 -4.68 -50.24 -7.51
N SER A 371 -5.92 -49.88 -7.85
CA SER A 371 -6.26 -49.16 -9.09
C SER A 371 -7.11 -47.92 -8.87
N ARG A 372 -7.49 -47.63 -7.62
CA ARG A 372 -8.24 -46.43 -7.24
C ARG A 372 -7.49 -45.57 -6.23
N PHE A 373 -7.51 -44.28 -6.47
CA PHE A 373 -7.04 -43.28 -5.51
C PHE A 373 -7.94 -42.06 -5.55
N ALA A 374 -7.88 -41.26 -4.48
CA ALA A 374 -8.43 -39.92 -4.48
C ALA A 374 -7.33 -38.91 -4.18
N TYR A 375 -7.48 -37.69 -4.67
CA TYR A 375 -6.65 -36.58 -4.25
C TYR A 375 -7.50 -35.33 -4.07
N THR A 376 -7.05 -34.44 -3.19
CA THR A 376 -7.70 -33.14 -3.00
C THR A 376 -6.92 -32.03 -3.68
N ARG A 377 -7.62 -30.94 -4.00
CA ARG A 377 -7.05 -29.67 -4.48
C ARG A 377 -7.62 -28.53 -3.66
N ARG A 378 -6.82 -27.49 -3.43
CA ARG A 378 -7.29 -26.21 -2.88
C ARG A 378 -7.51 -25.25 -4.03
N GLU A 379 -8.76 -24.83 -4.21
CA GLU A 379 -9.16 -23.90 -5.27
C GLU A 379 -9.62 -22.57 -4.65
N PRO A 380 -9.38 -21.41 -5.28
CA PRO A 380 -9.96 -20.16 -4.82
C PRO A 380 -11.49 -20.25 -4.76
N VAL A 381 -12.09 -19.50 -3.85
CA VAL A 381 -13.56 -19.40 -3.73
C VAL A 381 -14.17 -18.49 -4.81
N GLY A 382 -13.38 -17.61 -5.44
CA GLY A 382 -13.83 -16.73 -6.53
C GLY A 382 -13.72 -15.26 -6.16
N VAL A 383 -14.82 -14.52 -6.21
CA VAL A 383 -14.88 -13.12 -5.75
C VAL A 383 -15.21 -13.08 -4.27
N VAL A 384 -14.43 -12.31 -3.50
CA VAL A 384 -14.65 -12.10 -2.08
C VAL A 384 -15.05 -10.66 -1.79
N GLY A 385 -16.12 -10.50 -1.00
CA GLY A 385 -16.58 -9.21 -0.49
C GLY A 385 -15.96 -8.95 0.87
N CYS A 386 -15.14 -7.92 0.99
CA CYS A 386 -14.45 -7.59 2.22
C CYS A 386 -14.95 -6.26 2.75
N VAL A 387 -15.28 -6.19 4.04
CA VAL A 387 -15.76 -4.97 4.68
C VAL A 387 -14.86 -4.66 5.87
N GLY A 388 -14.28 -3.46 5.86
CA GLY A 388 -13.27 -2.99 6.81
C GLY A 388 -13.81 -2.17 7.98
N ALA A 389 -13.01 -2.10 9.04
CA ALA A 389 -13.21 -1.21 10.18
C ALA A 389 -12.34 0.05 10.05
N TRP A 390 -12.62 1.06 10.87
CA TRP A 390 -11.97 2.37 10.78
C TRP A 390 -10.75 2.57 11.70
N ASN A 391 -10.54 1.67 12.65
CA ASN A 391 -9.46 1.81 13.63
C ASN A 391 -8.09 1.46 13.07
N TYR A 392 -8.03 0.45 12.20
CA TYR A 392 -6.84 0.10 11.43
C TYR A 392 -7.18 -0.09 9.93
N PRO A 393 -7.46 1.01 9.20
CA PRO A 393 -8.00 0.96 7.84
C PRO A 393 -7.11 0.16 6.87
N LEU A 394 -5.83 0.52 6.75
CA LEU A 394 -4.92 -0.21 5.86
C LEU A 394 -4.62 -1.64 6.33
N GLN A 395 -4.48 -1.84 7.64
CA GLN A 395 -4.14 -3.16 8.19
C GLN A 395 -5.27 -4.17 8.01
N THR A 396 -6.51 -3.80 8.35
CA THR A 396 -7.67 -4.66 8.13
C THR A 396 -7.92 -4.92 6.65
N CYS A 397 -7.58 -3.95 5.78
CA CYS A 397 -7.58 -4.16 4.34
C CYS A 397 -6.52 -5.19 3.91
N SER A 398 -5.30 -5.08 4.44
CA SER A 398 -4.17 -5.96 4.12
C SER A 398 -4.42 -7.39 4.59
N TRP A 399 -4.94 -7.58 5.81
CA TRP A 399 -5.25 -8.91 6.38
C TRP A 399 -6.29 -9.67 5.57
N LYS A 400 -7.20 -8.97 4.88
CA LYS A 400 -8.20 -9.61 4.01
C LYS A 400 -7.67 -9.80 2.59
N THR A 401 -7.03 -8.77 2.05
CA THR A 401 -6.61 -8.71 0.65
C THR A 401 -5.45 -9.66 0.36
N ALA A 402 -4.40 -9.64 1.18
CA ALA A 402 -3.21 -10.44 0.94
C ALA A 402 -3.48 -11.96 0.88
N PRO A 403 -4.18 -12.59 1.85
CA PRO A 403 -4.50 -14.02 1.75
C PRO A 403 -5.51 -14.33 0.62
N ALA A 404 -6.48 -13.45 0.37
CA ALA A 404 -7.43 -13.63 -0.73
C ALA A 404 -6.71 -13.69 -2.09
N LEU A 405 -5.81 -12.72 -2.33
CA LEU A 405 -5.02 -12.65 -3.56
C LEU A 405 -4.04 -13.83 -3.65
N ALA A 406 -3.37 -14.20 -2.56
CA ALA A 406 -2.47 -15.35 -2.53
C ALA A 406 -3.18 -16.65 -2.95
N ALA A 407 -4.42 -16.86 -2.46
CA ALA A 407 -5.27 -17.99 -2.80
C ALA A 407 -5.83 -17.94 -4.25
N GLY A 408 -5.69 -16.84 -4.98
CA GLY A 408 -6.16 -16.68 -6.36
C GLY A 408 -7.56 -16.08 -6.49
N ASN A 409 -8.08 -15.42 -5.45
CA ASN A 409 -9.37 -14.74 -5.47
C ASN A 409 -9.26 -13.31 -6.00
N ALA A 410 -10.38 -12.74 -6.43
CA ALA A 410 -10.52 -11.29 -6.62
C ALA A 410 -11.25 -10.68 -5.42
N VAL A 411 -10.96 -9.43 -5.09
CA VAL A 411 -11.43 -8.74 -3.89
C VAL A 411 -12.23 -7.50 -4.29
N VAL A 412 -13.41 -7.35 -3.68
CA VAL A 412 -14.13 -6.08 -3.63
C VAL A 412 -14.18 -5.63 -2.18
N TYR A 413 -13.44 -4.57 -1.87
CA TYR A 413 -13.26 -4.05 -0.52
C TYR A 413 -14.13 -2.82 -0.29
N LYS A 414 -14.89 -2.79 0.81
CA LYS A 414 -15.63 -1.62 1.27
C LYS A 414 -15.03 -1.12 2.59
N PRO A 415 -14.23 -0.05 2.58
CA PRO A 415 -13.71 0.55 3.81
C PRO A 415 -14.84 1.24 4.60
N SER A 416 -14.54 1.67 5.83
CA SER A 416 -15.41 2.58 6.56
C SER A 416 -15.42 3.96 5.88
N PRO A 417 -16.56 4.65 5.78
CA PRO A 417 -16.63 6.02 5.23
C PRO A 417 -15.83 7.04 6.06
N LEU A 418 -15.50 6.72 7.32
CA LEU A 418 -14.68 7.58 8.19
C LEU A 418 -13.20 7.66 7.76
N CYS A 419 -12.72 6.67 7.01
CA CYS A 419 -11.30 6.53 6.66
C CYS A 419 -11.13 5.85 5.28
N PRO A 420 -11.57 6.51 4.21
CA PRO A 420 -11.69 5.88 2.89
C PRO A 420 -10.35 5.77 2.13
N LEU A 421 -9.29 6.46 2.57
CA LEU A 421 -8.15 6.79 1.73
C LEU A 421 -7.17 5.63 1.50
N THR A 422 -6.78 4.92 2.55
CA THR A 422 -5.60 4.02 2.47
C THR A 422 -5.90 2.72 1.74
N ALA A 423 -7.13 2.19 1.83
CA ALA A 423 -7.59 1.09 0.98
C ALA A 423 -7.55 1.47 -0.51
N ARG A 424 -7.88 2.72 -0.83
CA ARG A 424 -7.80 3.24 -2.19
C ARG A 424 -6.35 3.32 -2.68
N LEU A 425 -5.45 3.86 -1.87
CA LEU A 425 -4.01 3.93 -2.20
C LEU A 425 -3.38 2.53 -2.40
N LEU A 426 -3.84 1.52 -1.66
CA LEU A 426 -3.41 0.14 -1.86
C LEU A 426 -3.71 -0.38 -3.28
N GLY A 427 -4.80 0.08 -3.91
CA GLY A 427 -5.13 -0.27 -5.29
C GLY A 427 -4.05 0.17 -6.29
N GLU A 428 -3.51 1.38 -6.12
CA GLU A 428 -2.42 1.91 -6.94
C GLU A 428 -1.13 1.11 -6.74
N LEU A 429 -0.80 0.75 -5.48
CA LEU A 429 0.38 -0.06 -5.15
C LEU A 429 0.27 -1.48 -5.74
N LEU A 430 -0.91 -2.10 -5.66
CA LEU A 430 -1.15 -3.43 -6.23
C LEU A 430 -1.06 -3.42 -7.76
N GLN A 431 -1.59 -2.39 -8.42
CA GLN A 431 -1.47 -2.24 -9.86
C GLN A 431 -0.01 -2.04 -10.28
N GLU A 432 0.73 -1.16 -9.60
CA GLU A 432 2.17 -0.95 -9.85
C GLU A 432 2.97 -2.24 -9.63
N ALA A 433 2.54 -3.10 -8.70
CA ALA A 433 3.11 -4.42 -8.47
C ALA A 433 2.76 -5.46 -9.56
N GLY A 434 1.88 -5.13 -10.51
CA GLY A 434 1.49 -6.00 -11.63
C GLY A 434 0.26 -6.88 -11.36
N LEU A 435 -0.58 -6.50 -10.39
CA LEU A 435 -1.90 -7.11 -10.22
C LEU A 435 -2.79 -6.76 -11.44
N PRO A 436 -3.48 -7.74 -12.07
CA PRO A 436 -4.37 -7.43 -13.18
C PRO A 436 -5.52 -6.50 -12.78
N ASP A 437 -5.91 -5.64 -13.71
CA ASP A 437 -7.04 -4.74 -13.53
C ASP A 437 -8.32 -5.52 -13.19
N GLY A 438 -9.09 -4.97 -12.25
CA GLY A 438 -10.31 -5.57 -11.75
C GLY A 438 -10.12 -6.67 -10.71
N VAL A 439 -8.92 -7.20 -10.46
CA VAL A 439 -8.72 -8.22 -9.40
C VAL A 439 -8.88 -7.62 -8.00
N TYR A 440 -8.53 -6.36 -7.81
CA TYR A 440 -8.79 -5.61 -6.58
C TYR A 440 -9.65 -4.38 -6.90
N ASN A 441 -10.73 -4.20 -6.16
CA ASN A 441 -11.63 -3.05 -6.29
C ASN A 441 -11.98 -2.49 -4.90
N VAL A 442 -12.20 -1.18 -4.83
CA VAL A 442 -12.64 -0.46 -3.64
C VAL A 442 -13.91 0.30 -3.97
N VAL A 443 -14.97 0.04 -3.22
CA VAL A 443 -16.24 0.78 -3.30
C VAL A 443 -16.51 1.48 -1.97
N GLN A 444 -16.72 2.78 -2.02
CA GLN A 444 -16.99 3.61 -0.85
C GLN A 444 -18.49 3.72 -0.60
N GLY A 445 -18.88 3.92 0.65
CA GLY A 445 -20.26 4.21 1.00
C GLY A 445 -20.71 3.53 2.29
N GLU A 446 -21.96 3.75 2.67
CA GLU A 446 -22.50 3.30 3.94
C GLU A 446 -23.16 1.91 3.87
N GLY A 447 -24.23 1.70 4.65
CA GLY A 447 -24.91 0.42 4.81
C GLY A 447 -25.51 -0.12 3.51
N GLU A 448 -26.00 0.74 2.62
CA GLU A 448 -26.59 0.31 1.34
C GLU A 448 -25.53 -0.30 0.41
N THR A 449 -24.38 0.37 0.25
CA THR A 449 -23.23 -0.16 -0.50
C THR A 449 -22.75 -1.48 0.10
N GLY A 450 -22.68 -1.57 1.43
CA GLY A 450 -22.35 -2.82 2.13
C GLY A 450 -23.36 -3.94 1.88
N ALA A 451 -24.66 -3.64 1.92
CA ALA A 451 -25.71 -4.59 1.63
C ALA A 451 -25.64 -5.07 0.17
N ALA A 452 -25.46 -4.15 -0.79
CA ALA A 452 -25.29 -4.49 -2.20
C ALA A 452 -24.12 -5.46 -2.43
N LEU A 453 -23.00 -5.25 -1.74
CA LEU A 453 -21.83 -6.14 -1.79
C LEU A 453 -22.15 -7.52 -1.20
N VAL A 454 -22.67 -7.56 0.03
CA VAL A 454 -22.89 -8.81 0.79
C VAL A 454 -24.01 -9.66 0.18
N GLU A 455 -25.04 -9.03 -0.40
CA GLU A 455 -26.20 -9.71 -0.99
C GLU A 455 -25.93 -10.24 -2.40
N SER A 456 -24.91 -9.74 -3.11
CA SER A 456 -24.67 -10.09 -4.52
C SER A 456 -24.42 -11.59 -4.72
N PRO A 457 -25.12 -12.27 -5.64
CA PRO A 457 -24.93 -13.70 -5.90
C PRO A 457 -23.55 -14.03 -6.50
N HIS A 458 -22.82 -13.02 -6.99
CA HIS A 458 -21.48 -13.17 -7.57
C HIS A 458 -20.36 -13.06 -6.54
N VAL A 459 -20.68 -12.77 -5.27
CA VAL A 459 -19.73 -12.82 -4.16
C VAL A 459 -19.82 -14.19 -3.48
N SER A 460 -18.75 -14.97 -3.55
CA SER A 460 -18.70 -16.33 -3.02
C SER A 460 -18.45 -16.38 -1.51
N LYS A 461 -17.77 -15.39 -0.96
CA LYS A 461 -17.42 -15.30 0.46
C LYS A 461 -17.45 -13.86 0.94
N VAL A 462 -17.82 -13.67 2.20
CA VAL A 462 -17.73 -12.37 2.88
C VAL A 462 -16.74 -12.43 4.04
N SER A 463 -15.91 -11.40 4.19
CA SER A 463 -15.10 -11.17 5.39
C SER A 463 -15.41 -9.79 5.96
N PHE A 464 -15.79 -9.73 7.24
CA PHE A 464 -16.20 -8.50 7.92
C PHE A 464 -15.46 -8.33 9.24
N THR A 465 -14.96 -7.11 9.46
CA THR A 465 -14.47 -6.66 10.77
C THR A 465 -15.26 -5.44 11.20
N GLY A 466 -15.81 -5.44 12.41
CA GLY A 466 -16.59 -4.33 12.93
C GLY A 466 -17.40 -4.70 14.16
N SER A 467 -18.59 -4.14 14.33
CA SER A 467 -19.40 -4.37 15.54
C SER A 467 -20.27 -5.64 15.46
N ILE A 468 -20.58 -6.25 16.60
CA ILE A 468 -21.50 -7.39 16.73
C ILE A 468 -22.86 -7.18 16.03
N PRO A 469 -23.59 -6.06 16.21
CA PRO A 469 -24.89 -5.87 15.58
C PRO A 469 -24.82 -5.89 14.04
N THR A 470 -23.79 -5.27 13.46
CA THR A 470 -23.55 -5.28 12.01
C THR A 470 -23.13 -6.66 11.52
N GLY A 471 -22.29 -7.39 12.28
CA GLY A 471 -21.93 -8.77 11.97
C GLY A 471 -23.14 -9.69 11.87
N LYS A 472 -24.11 -9.56 12.80
CA LYS A 472 -25.38 -10.29 12.76
C LYS A 472 -26.20 -9.96 11.51
N LYS A 473 -26.30 -8.68 11.13
CA LYS A 473 -26.98 -8.25 9.90
C LYS A 473 -26.31 -8.83 8.64
N ILE A 474 -24.99 -8.83 8.57
CA ILE A 474 -24.23 -9.40 7.45
C ILE A 474 -24.47 -10.91 7.37
N MET A 475 -24.42 -11.61 8.51
CA MET A 475 -24.69 -13.05 8.56
C MET A 475 -26.10 -13.39 8.06
N GLN A 476 -27.10 -12.61 8.48
CA GLN A 476 -28.48 -12.73 7.98
C GLN A 476 -28.57 -12.48 6.47
N ALA A 477 -27.93 -11.42 5.97
CA ALA A 477 -27.95 -11.06 4.55
C ALA A 477 -27.28 -12.12 3.66
N CYS A 478 -26.18 -12.72 4.12
CA CYS A 478 -25.57 -13.87 3.46
C CYS A 478 -26.60 -15.01 3.39
N ALA A 479 -27.05 -15.51 4.55
CA ALA A 479 -27.95 -16.66 4.62
C ALA A 479 -29.27 -16.48 3.86
N ALA A 480 -29.79 -15.25 3.77
CA ALA A 480 -31.08 -14.96 3.13
C ALA A 480 -31.08 -15.18 1.62
N ARG A 481 -29.96 -14.91 0.93
CA ARG A 481 -29.89 -14.96 -0.55
C ARG A 481 -28.98 -16.05 -1.10
N SER A 482 -27.90 -16.41 -0.40
CA SER A 482 -27.00 -17.50 -0.82
C SER A 482 -26.16 -18.01 0.35
N ILE A 483 -25.92 -19.32 0.43
CA ILE A 483 -25.09 -19.90 1.51
C ILE A 483 -23.61 -19.52 1.29
N LYS A 484 -23.20 -18.36 1.81
CA LYS A 484 -21.83 -17.82 1.69
C LYS A 484 -21.05 -18.07 2.97
N PRO A 485 -19.84 -18.65 2.90
CA PRO A 485 -18.91 -18.69 4.02
C PRO A 485 -18.57 -17.27 4.51
N LEU A 486 -18.38 -17.14 5.81
CA LEU A 486 -18.12 -15.89 6.51
C LEU A 486 -16.83 -15.98 7.31
N THR A 487 -16.11 -14.86 7.40
CA THR A 487 -15.13 -14.60 8.47
C THR A 487 -15.62 -13.34 9.19
N LEU A 488 -15.84 -13.44 10.50
CA LEU A 488 -16.37 -12.34 11.32
C LEU A 488 -15.42 -12.06 12.47
N GLU A 489 -14.97 -10.80 12.58
CA GLU A 489 -14.17 -10.27 13.70
C GLU A 489 -14.92 -9.10 14.34
N LEU A 490 -15.49 -9.31 15.53
CA LEU A 490 -16.60 -8.49 16.04
C LEU A 490 -16.33 -7.70 17.32
N GLY A 491 -15.08 -7.57 17.74
CA GLY A 491 -14.71 -6.87 18.99
C GLY A 491 -14.70 -7.78 20.22
N GLY A 492 -14.46 -7.19 21.39
CA GLY A 492 -14.28 -7.96 22.62
C GLY A 492 -14.49 -7.18 23.92
N LYS A 493 -14.68 -7.92 25.00
CA LYS A 493 -14.58 -7.42 26.38
C LYS A 493 -13.47 -8.16 27.12
N SER A 494 -12.26 -7.96 26.61
CA SER A 494 -11.08 -8.72 27.03
C SER A 494 -10.62 -8.36 28.44
N SER A 495 -9.95 -9.33 29.06
CA SER A 495 -9.44 -9.22 30.44
C SER A 495 -7.93 -9.41 30.48
N LEU A 496 -7.27 -8.68 31.38
CA LEU A 496 -5.84 -8.80 31.69
C LEU A 496 -5.67 -9.13 33.16
N ILE A 497 -5.23 -10.35 33.47
CA ILE A 497 -4.97 -10.81 34.83
C ILE A 497 -3.56 -10.42 35.25
N ILE A 498 -3.40 -9.72 36.36
CA ILE A 498 -2.12 -9.33 36.95
C ILE A 498 -2.00 -10.04 38.30
N CYS A 499 -1.20 -11.11 38.31
CA CYS A 499 -0.99 -11.95 39.47
C CYS A 499 -0.14 -11.26 40.55
N GLU A 500 -0.16 -11.82 41.75
CA GLU A 500 0.53 -11.32 42.94
C GLU A 500 2.06 -11.24 42.79
N ASP A 501 2.64 -12.09 41.93
CA ASP A 501 4.07 -12.19 41.67
C ASP A 501 4.51 -11.43 40.40
N ALA A 502 3.59 -10.74 39.73
CA ALA A 502 3.87 -9.97 38.53
C ALA A 502 4.90 -8.88 38.80
N ASP A 503 5.76 -8.61 37.82
CA ASP A 503 6.54 -7.39 37.82
C ASP A 503 5.61 -6.18 37.63
N VAL A 504 5.49 -5.33 38.63
CA VAL A 504 4.48 -4.25 38.63
C VAL A 504 4.74 -3.24 37.52
N ASP A 505 5.99 -2.89 37.23
CA ASP A 505 6.29 -1.93 36.16
C ASP A 505 5.94 -2.49 34.78
N SER A 506 6.29 -3.75 34.52
CA SER A 506 5.93 -4.45 33.27
C SER A 506 4.42 -4.62 33.15
N ALA A 507 3.74 -4.96 34.24
CA ALA A 507 2.29 -5.13 34.27
C ALA A 507 1.55 -3.81 34.03
N VAL A 508 2.05 -2.68 34.58
CA VAL A 508 1.52 -1.35 34.28
C VAL A 508 1.72 -0.99 32.81
N ALA A 509 2.92 -1.24 32.25
CA ALA A 509 3.18 -1.00 30.84
C ALA A 509 2.25 -1.84 29.93
N GLY A 510 2.07 -3.12 30.26
CA GLY A 510 1.14 -4.02 29.58
C GLY A 510 -0.30 -3.54 29.67
N ALA A 511 -0.76 -3.10 30.84
CA ALA A 511 -2.12 -2.59 31.02
C ALA A 511 -2.36 -1.29 30.25
N MET A 512 -1.36 -0.40 30.17
CA MET A 512 -1.43 0.81 29.34
C MET A 512 -1.46 0.46 27.85
N MET A 513 -0.58 -0.45 27.39
CA MET A 513 -0.57 -0.94 26.01
C MET A 513 -1.92 -1.56 25.62
N ALA A 514 -2.51 -2.33 26.53
CA ALA A 514 -3.77 -3.02 26.34
C ALA A 514 -5.02 -2.13 26.31
N ASN A 515 -4.90 -0.84 26.61
CA ASN A 515 -6.07 0.04 26.79
C ASN A 515 -5.94 1.42 26.15
N PHE A 516 -4.72 1.96 26.05
CA PHE A 516 -4.50 3.33 25.59
C PHE A 516 -3.87 3.43 24.20
N PHE A 517 -3.25 2.34 23.70
CA PHE A 517 -2.74 2.26 22.33
C PHE A 517 -3.87 2.54 21.31
N SER A 518 -3.58 3.30 20.26
CA SER A 518 -4.56 3.73 19.24
C SER A 518 -5.81 4.39 19.82
N GLN A 519 -5.63 5.23 20.85
CA GLN A 519 -6.71 5.89 21.62
C GLN A 519 -7.73 4.89 22.19
N GLY A 520 -7.27 3.68 22.48
CA GLY A 520 -8.09 2.58 22.98
C GLY A 520 -9.15 2.07 21.98
N GLN A 521 -8.97 2.34 20.69
CA GLN A 521 -9.85 1.92 19.61
C GLN A 521 -9.36 0.58 19.02
N VAL A 522 -9.12 -0.41 19.87
CA VAL A 522 -8.58 -1.72 19.48
C VAL A 522 -9.53 -2.82 19.95
N CYS A 523 -9.87 -3.75 19.06
CA CYS A 523 -10.81 -4.84 19.35
C CYS A 523 -10.30 -5.77 20.47
N SER A 524 -8.99 -5.97 20.56
CA SER A 524 -8.35 -6.81 21.58
C SER A 524 -8.17 -6.12 22.93
N ASN A 525 -8.62 -4.88 23.13
CA ASN A 525 -8.34 -4.13 24.36
C ASN A 525 -8.78 -4.87 25.63
N ALA A 526 -7.86 -5.06 26.58
CA ALA A 526 -8.16 -5.62 27.90
C ALA A 526 -8.75 -4.58 28.84
N SER A 527 -9.98 -4.13 28.54
CA SER A 527 -10.66 -3.12 29.35
C SER A 527 -10.92 -3.57 30.80
N LYS A 528 -11.02 -4.88 31.07
CA LYS A 528 -11.05 -5.42 32.44
C LYS A 528 -9.62 -5.77 32.88
N VAL A 529 -8.96 -4.89 33.63
CA VAL A 529 -7.64 -5.17 34.22
C VAL A 529 -7.85 -5.70 35.64
N LEU A 530 -7.68 -7.01 35.78
CA LEU A 530 -7.87 -7.74 37.03
C LEU A 530 -6.54 -7.74 37.80
N VAL A 531 -6.51 -7.15 38.99
CA VAL A 531 -5.26 -6.97 39.76
C VAL A 531 -5.36 -7.68 41.10
N HIS A 532 -4.39 -8.54 41.41
CA HIS A 532 -4.38 -9.22 42.68
C HIS A 532 -4.30 -8.23 43.84
N ARG A 533 -5.13 -8.42 44.88
CA ARG A 533 -5.31 -7.46 45.98
C ARG A 533 -4.01 -7.06 46.68
N SER A 534 -3.05 -7.98 46.80
CA SER A 534 -1.75 -7.73 47.45
C SER A 534 -0.88 -6.66 46.77
N ILE A 535 -1.06 -6.42 45.46
CA ILE A 535 -0.26 -5.45 44.69
C ILE A 535 -1.09 -4.26 44.18
N LEU A 536 -2.40 -4.24 44.46
CA LEU A 536 -3.35 -3.25 43.93
C LEU A 536 -2.91 -1.80 44.18
N GLY A 537 -2.50 -1.48 45.41
CA GLY A 537 -2.08 -0.13 45.77
C GLY A 537 -0.89 0.36 44.94
N GLY A 538 0.20 -0.40 44.94
CA GLY A 538 1.41 -0.04 44.18
C GLY A 538 1.21 -0.06 42.66
N PHE A 539 0.32 -0.93 42.15
CA PHE A 539 -0.05 -0.95 40.74
C PHE A 539 -0.84 0.30 40.34
N THR A 540 -1.91 0.62 41.07
CA THR A 540 -2.79 1.76 40.74
C THR A 540 -2.08 3.11 40.83
N GLU A 541 -1.23 3.30 41.84
CA GLU A 541 -0.41 4.50 41.98
C GLU A 541 0.50 4.71 40.76
N ARG A 542 1.27 3.69 40.38
CA ARG A 542 2.18 3.73 39.22
C ARG A 542 1.43 3.89 37.90
N LEU A 543 0.28 3.22 37.74
CA LEU A 543 -0.56 3.34 36.56
C LEU A 543 -1.03 4.79 36.37
N VAL A 544 -1.55 5.43 37.43
CA VAL A 544 -1.97 6.84 37.38
C VAL A 544 -0.78 7.76 37.10
N GLU A 545 0.36 7.53 37.76
CA GLU A 545 1.58 8.33 37.55
C GLU A 545 2.06 8.28 36.10
N LYS A 546 2.14 7.10 35.49
CA LYS A 546 2.58 6.95 34.10
C LYS A 546 1.54 7.49 33.11
N THR A 547 0.25 7.29 33.37
CA THR A 547 -0.83 7.80 32.50
C THR A 547 -0.85 9.32 32.44
N LYS A 548 -0.59 10.00 33.57
CA LYS A 548 -0.44 11.47 33.63
C LYS A 548 0.67 12.04 32.74
N LYS A 549 1.69 11.23 32.42
CA LYS A 549 2.83 11.64 31.59
C LYS A 549 2.57 11.44 30.09
N MET A 550 1.46 10.81 29.71
CA MET A 550 1.13 10.62 28.29
C MET A 550 0.73 11.95 27.65
N LYS A 551 1.34 12.26 26.51
CA LYS A 551 1.01 13.45 25.74
C LYS A 551 -0.19 13.17 24.82
N VAL A 552 -1.33 13.81 25.11
CA VAL A 552 -2.45 13.94 24.18
C VAL A 552 -2.16 15.14 23.27
N GLY A 553 -2.19 14.97 21.95
CA GLY A 553 -1.75 16.05 21.06
C GLY A 553 -1.98 15.78 19.57
N ASP A 554 -1.43 16.66 18.73
CA ASP A 554 -1.46 16.49 17.27
C ASP A 554 -0.88 15.12 16.90
N PRO A 555 -1.63 14.28 16.15
CA PRO A 555 -1.15 12.99 15.68
C PRO A 555 0.18 13.04 14.90
N PHE A 556 0.50 14.17 14.28
CA PHE A 556 1.76 14.36 13.54
C PHE A 556 2.96 14.72 14.41
N ASP A 557 2.77 15.08 15.67
CA ASP A 557 3.86 15.36 16.59
C ASP A 557 4.45 14.03 17.11
N GLU A 558 5.74 13.80 16.86
CA GLU A 558 6.48 12.60 17.26
C GLU A 558 6.44 12.31 18.78
N SER A 559 6.18 13.33 19.60
CA SER A 559 6.06 13.21 21.05
C SER A 559 4.65 12.83 21.52
N THR A 560 3.64 12.89 20.63
CA THR A 560 2.27 12.48 20.95
C THR A 560 2.21 10.98 21.23
N ARG A 561 1.46 10.60 22.25
CA ARG A 561 1.20 9.20 22.64
C ARG A 561 -0.29 8.84 22.68
N VAL A 562 -1.17 9.83 22.56
CA VAL A 562 -2.61 9.65 22.44
C VAL A 562 -3.11 10.66 21.40
N GLY A 563 -3.62 10.17 20.27
CA GLY A 563 -4.14 11.00 19.19
C GLY A 563 -5.59 11.43 19.38
N ALA A 564 -6.27 11.74 18.28
CA ALA A 564 -7.70 12.03 18.26
C ALA A 564 -8.53 10.74 18.15
N ALA A 565 -9.71 10.70 18.76
CA ALA A 565 -10.72 9.69 18.48
C ALA A 565 -11.23 9.84 17.04
N ILE A 566 -11.68 8.75 16.40
CA ILE A 566 -12.06 8.75 14.97
C ILE A 566 -13.15 9.77 14.60
N SER A 567 -14.06 10.07 15.52
CA SER A 567 -15.17 11.00 15.27
C SER A 567 -15.66 11.65 16.57
N ALA A 568 -16.33 12.80 16.44
CA ALA A 568 -16.98 13.47 17.56
C ALA A 568 -18.01 12.55 18.23
N ASP A 569 -18.82 11.84 17.45
CA ASP A 569 -19.83 10.90 17.95
C ASP A 569 -19.21 9.76 18.76
N HIS A 570 -18.09 9.21 18.28
CA HIS A 570 -17.39 8.16 19.01
C HIS A 570 -16.77 8.68 20.30
N MET A 571 -16.15 9.87 20.29
CA MET A 571 -15.65 10.52 21.50
C MET A 571 -16.77 10.76 22.53
N HIS A 572 -17.94 11.24 22.08
CA HIS A 572 -19.10 11.44 22.95
C HIS A 572 -19.64 10.13 23.52
N LYS A 573 -19.67 9.05 22.72
CA LYS A 573 -20.03 7.71 23.19
C LYS A 573 -19.09 7.23 24.29
N VAL A 574 -17.78 7.38 24.12
CA VAL A 574 -16.80 6.98 25.15
C VAL A 574 -16.98 7.82 26.41
N LYS A 575 -17.18 9.14 26.28
CA LYS A 575 -17.44 10.03 27.42
C LYS A 575 -18.71 9.63 28.18
N ALA A 576 -19.78 9.26 27.47
CA ALA A 576 -21.02 8.79 28.08
C ALA A 576 -20.85 7.51 28.90
N TYR A 577 -19.99 6.57 28.47
CA TYR A 577 -19.65 5.40 29.27
C TYR A 577 -18.92 5.77 30.57
N ILE A 578 -17.98 6.71 30.50
CA ILE A 578 -17.23 7.18 31.69
C ILE A 578 -18.19 7.85 32.68
N ASP A 579 -19.02 8.78 32.20
CA ASP A 579 -19.98 9.52 33.03
C ASP A 579 -21.03 8.59 33.64
N GLY A 580 -21.54 7.65 32.84
CA GLY A 580 -22.49 6.64 33.30
C GLY A 580 -21.91 5.73 34.37
N ALA A 581 -20.64 5.33 34.24
CA ALA A 581 -19.95 4.52 35.26
C ALA A 581 -19.79 5.30 36.58
N VAL A 582 -19.38 6.57 36.52
CA VAL A 582 -19.26 7.43 37.71
C VAL A 582 -20.62 7.64 38.37
N ALA A 583 -21.67 7.89 37.59
CA ALA A 583 -23.04 8.01 38.10
C ALA A 583 -23.55 6.71 38.74
N ALA A 584 -23.11 5.54 38.24
CA ALA A 584 -23.42 4.23 38.81
C ALA A 584 -22.57 3.89 40.06
N GLY A 585 -21.65 4.75 40.47
CA GLY A 585 -20.84 4.61 41.68
C GLY A 585 -19.42 4.09 41.47
N ALA A 586 -18.94 3.98 40.23
CA ALA A 586 -17.52 3.75 39.97
C ALA A 586 -16.70 5.00 40.35
N ARG A 587 -15.44 4.80 40.75
CA ARG A 587 -14.53 5.90 41.07
C ARG A 587 -13.59 6.17 39.89
N LEU A 588 -13.53 7.42 39.45
CA LEU A 588 -12.57 7.89 38.45
C LEU A 588 -11.23 8.23 39.12
N LEU A 589 -10.22 7.39 38.90
CA LEU A 589 -8.86 7.61 39.42
C LEU A 589 -8.13 8.71 38.65
N TYR A 590 -8.34 8.79 37.34
CA TYR A 590 -7.70 9.77 36.47
C TYR A 590 -8.45 9.91 35.13
N GLY A 591 -8.36 11.09 34.51
CA GLY A 591 -8.62 11.31 33.10
C GLY A 591 -10.08 11.49 32.69
N GLY A 592 -10.42 11.07 31.46
CA GLY A 592 -11.78 11.11 30.92
C GLY A 592 -12.29 12.50 30.54
N LYS A 593 -11.42 13.52 30.48
CA LYS A 593 -11.79 14.89 30.10
C LYS A 593 -11.47 15.15 28.64
N LYS A 594 -12.27 16.02 28.00
CA LYS A 594 -11.94 16.57 26.68
C LYS A 594 -10.65 17.40 26.79
N VAL A 595 -9.75 17.23 25.82
CA VAL A 595 -8.51 18.00 25.70
C VAL A 595 -8.67 19.00 24.56
N THR A 596 -8.15 20.21 24.75
CA THR A 596 -8.04 21.21 23.67
C THR A 596 -6.58 21.27 23.24
N VAL A 597 -6.30 20.97 21.97
CA VAL A 597 -4.96 21.03 21.39
C VAL A 597 -4.80 22.38 20.68
N PRO A 598 -3.81 23.22 21.03
CA PRO A 598 -3.62 24.52 20.41
C PRO A 598 -3.49 24.43 18.88
N GLY A 599 -4.26 25.24 18.15
CA GLY A 599 -4.32 25.24 16.68
C GLY A 599 -5.14 24.10 16.07
N LEU A 600 -5.71 23.23 16.91
CA LEU A 600 -6.53 22.07 16.54
C LEU A 600 -7.74 21.95 17.47
N GLU A 601 -8.34 23.08 17.86
CA GLU A 601 -9.43 23.15 18.84
C GLU A 601 -10.70 22.40 18.40
N GLY A 602 -10.87 22.19 17.08
CA GLY A 602 -11.96 21.41 16.50
C GLY A 602 -11.76 19.89 16.55
N GLY A 603 -10.57 19.40 16.90
CA GLY A 603 -10.26 17.97 16.95
C GLY A 603 -10.89 17.20 18.10
N PHE A 604 -10.89 15.87 17.98
CA PHE A 604 -11.62 14.97 18.88
C PHE A 604 -10.72 14.35 19.94
N TYR A 605 -10.16 15.18 20.82
CA TYR A 605 -9.17 14.75 21.82
C TYR A 605 -9.76 14.52 23.22
N MET A 606 -9.34 13.45 23.87
CA MET A 606 -9.77 13.10 25.23
C MET A 606 -8.64 12.43 26.02
N GLU A 607 -8.57 12.70 27.32
CA GLU A 607 -7.64 12.05 28.23
C GLU A 607 -7.99 10.55 28.41
N PRO A 608 -6.99 9.65 28.48
CA PRO A 608 -7.21 8.27 28.92
C PRO A 608 -7.84 8.21 30.31
N ALA A 609 -8.86 7.38 30.50
CA ALA A 609 -9.59 7.26 31.76
C ALA A 609 -9.25 5.98 32.50
N ILE A 610 -9.10 6.08 33.82
CA ILE A 610 -8.92 4.92 34.72
C ILE A 610 -10.07 4.91 35.72
N LEU A 611 -10.89 3.87 35.65
CA LEU A 611 -12.02 3.62 36.56
C LEU A 611 -11.67 2.49 37.53
N THR A 612 -12.13 2.60 38.76
CA THR A 612 -12.11 1.51 39.75
C THR A 612 -13.44 1.46 40.50
N ASP A 613 -13.57 0.57 41.47
CA ASP A 613 -14.84 0.30 42.17
C ASP A 613 -15.97 -0.10 41.19
N VAL A 614 -15.58 -0.79 40.10
CA VAL A 614 -16.50 -1.26 39.05
C VAL A 614 -17.20 -2.53 39.51
N LYS A 615 -18.53 -2.57 39.33
CA LYS A 615 -19.38 -3.71 39.70
C LYS A 615 -19.94 -4.41 38.46
N GLU A 616 -20.30 -5.68 38.62
CA GLU A 616 -20.75 -6.56 37.52
C GLU A 616 -22.02 -6.05 36.82
N GLU A 617 -22.90 -5.34 37.55
CA GLU A 617 -24.12 -4.76 37.00
C GLU A 617 -23.89 -3.49 36.14
N MET A 618 -22.70 -2.88 36.22
CA MET A 618 -22.40 -1.65 35.48
C MET A 618 -22.28 -1.92 33.99
N VAL A 619 -22.80 -1.01 33.17
CA VAL A 619 -22.74 -1.13 31.70
C VAL A 619 -21.30 -1.27 31.21
N VAL A 620 -20.37 -0.47 31.75
CA VAL A 620 -18.94 -0.53 31.40
C VAL A 620 -18.29 -1.87 31.72
N TYR A 621 -18.84 -2.68 32.63
CA TYR A 621 -18.33 -4.01 32.91
C TYR A 621 -18.69 -5.00 31.78
N LYS A 622 -19.87 -4.84 31.16
CA LYS A 622 -20.41 -5.79 30.16
C LYS A 622 -20.10 -5.39 28.72
N GLU A 623 -20.18 -4.10 28.40
CA GLU A 623 -20.12 -3.61 27.03
C GLU A 623 -18.71 -3.19 26.59
N GLU A 624 -18.46 -3.33 25.29
CA GLU A 624 -17.27 -2.79 24.62
C GLU A 624 -17.37 -1.27 24.50
N ILE A 625 -16.45 -0.55 25.15
CA ILE A 625 -16.38 0.92 25.14
C ILE A 625 -15.69 1.42 23.86
N PHE A 626 -14.64 0.71 23.44
CA PHE A 626 -13.82 1.00 22.26
C PHE A 626 -13.15 2.38 22.27
N GLY A 627 -12.68 2.82 23.43
CA GLY A 627 -11.86 4.02 23.62
C GLY A 627 -10.88 3.85 24.79
N SER A 628 -10.02 4.84 25.04
CA SER A 628 -9.00 4.81 26.12
C SER A 628 -9.60 4.80 27.53
N VAL A 629 -10.22 3.69 27.93
CA VAL A 629 -10.85 3.52 29.24
C VAL A 629 -10.43 2.16 29.81
N LEU A 630 -9.77 2.21 30.97
CA LEU A 630 -9.26 1.05 31.69
C LEU A 630 -10.06 0.86 32.99
N LEU A 631 -10.54 -0.35 33.25
CA LEU A 631 -11.25 -0.72 34.47
C LEU A 631 -10.33 -1.55 35.37
N VAL A 632 -10.02 -1.05 36.57
CA VAL A 632 -9.25 -1.78 37.58
C VAL A 632 -10.21 -2.52 38.50
N ILE A 633 -10.14 -3.85 38.46
CA ILE A 633 -11.01 -4.75 39.25
C ILE A 633 -10.11 -5.63 40.13
N PRO A 634 -10.18 -5.51 41.47
CA PRO A 634 -9.38 -6.36 42.35
C PRO A 634 -9.89 -7.80 42.38
N PHE A 635 -8.98 -8.76 42.60
CA PHE A 635 -9.33 -10.16 42.88
C PHE A 635 -8.45 -10.73 44.00
N ASP A 636 -8.90 -11.81 44.63
CA ASP A 636 -8.23 -12.48 45.75
C ASP A 636 -7.59 -13.82 45.36
N ASP A 637 -8.19 -14.58 44.44
CA ASP A 637 -7.65 -15.88 44.00
C ASP A 637 -7.83 -16.17 42.50
N GLU A 638 -7.17 -17.23 42.03
CA GLU A 638 -7.21 -17.64 40.62
C GLU A 638 -8.62 -17.97 40.12
N SER A 639 -9.47 -18.54 40.97
CA SER A 639 -10.84 -18.94 40.62
C SER A 639 -11.71 -17.71 40.40
N GLU A 640 -11.60 -16.70 41.26
CA GLU A 640 -12.26 -15.41 41.07
C GLU A 640 -11.77 -14.71 39.79
N ALA A 641 -10.45 -14.64 39.58
CA ALA A 641 -9.88 -14.02 38.38
C ALA A 641 -10.41 -14.66 37.09
N LEU A 642 -10.47 -15.99 37.03
CA LEU A 642 -11.02 -16.71 35.87
C LEU A 642 -12.52 -16.48 35.70
N ARG A 643 -13.29 -16.47 36.79
CA ARG A 643 -14.72 -16.19 36.75
C ARG A 643 -14.98 -14.81 36.14
N VAL A 644 -14.32 -13.77 36.63
CA VAL A 644 -14.48 -12.39 36.13
C VAL A 644 -13.95 -12.25 34.71
N ALA A 645 -12.81 -12.88 34.40
CA ALA A 645 -12.18 -12.78 33.09
C ALA A 645 -13.05 -13.37 31.97
N ASN A 646 -13.73 -14.48 32.26
CA ASN A 646 -14.61 -15.19 31.34
C ASN A 646 -16.09 -14.75 31.42
N ASP A 647 -16.44 -13.81 32.30
CA ASP A 647 -17.80 -13.29 32.44
C ASP A 647 -18.14 -12.29 31.33
N THR A 648 -18.34 -12.83 30.13
CA THR A 648 -18.72 -12.14 28.90
C THR A 648 -19.12 -13.16 27.83
N ASP A 649 -20.03 -12.80 26.93
CA ASP A 649 -20.39 -13.62 25.76
C ASP A 649 -19.38 -13.47 24.59
N MET A 650 -18.38 -12.59 24.75
CA MET A 650 -17.30 -12.33 23.80
C MET A 650 -16.06 -13.18 24.15
N GLY A 651 -15.14 -13.34 23.20
CA GLY A 651 -13.96 -14.19 23.39
C GLY A 651 -12.83 -13.89 22.41
N LEU A 652 -12.48 -12.61 22.25
CA LEU A 652 -11.44 -12.21 21.29
C LEU A 652 -10.02 -12.36 21.85
N ALA A 653 -9.72 -11.65 22.93
CA ALA A 653 -8.40 -11.65 23.57
C ALA A 653 -8.47 -11.80 25.09
N ALA A 654 -7.38 -12.25 25.70
CA ALA A 654 -7.15 -12.20 27.15
C ALA A 654 -5.64 -12.10 27.42
N GLY A 655 -5.25 -11.74 28.63
CA GLY A 655 -3.82 -11.71 29.01
C GLY A 655 -3.55 -12.06 30.46
N VAL A 656 -2.30 -12.43 30.74
CA VAL A 656 -1.81 -12.81 32.06
C VAL A 656 -0.40 -12.24 32.28
N PHE A 657 -0.19 -11.55 33.40
CA PHE A 657 1.13 -11.14 33.89
C PHE A 657 1.46 -11.88 35.19
N THR A 658 2.55 -12.66 35.17
CA THR A 658 3.05 -13.45 36.30
C THR A 658 4.48 -13.90 36.02
N LYS A 659 5.30 -14.08 37.07
CA LYS A 659 6.65 -14.66 36.93
C LYS A 659 6.59 -16.20 36.90
N ASN A 660 5.49 -16.79 37.35
CA ASN A 660 5.27 -18.23 37.32
C ASN A 660 4.70 -18.70 35.96
N LEU A 661 5.57 -19.22 35.09
CA LEU A 661 5.16 -19.72 33.77
C LEU A 661 4.19 -20.91 33.82
N GLY A 662 4.27 -21.76 34.86
CA GLY A 662 3.32 -22.86 35.05
C GLY A 662 1.91 -22.34 35.32
N LYS A 663 1.79 -21.31 36.18
CA LYS A 663 0.54 -20.58 36.43
C LYS A 663 0.05 -19.92 35.14
N ALA A 664 0.92 -19.22 34.41
CA ALA A 664 0.57 -18.55 33.16
C ALA A 664 -0.03 -19.52 32.13
N HIS A 665 0.61 -20.67 31.93
CA HIS A 665 0.13 -21.71 31.01
C HIS A 665 -1.24 -22.27 31.44
N ASN A 666 -1.42 -22.55 32.73
CA ASN A 666 -2.68 -23.07 33.26
C ASN A 666 -3.83 -22.05 33.15
N LEU A 667 -3.56 -20.78 33.43
CA LEU A 667 -4.53 -19.70 33.23
C LEU A 667 -4.86 -19.55 31.74
N ALA A 668 -3.86 -19.53 30.87
CA ALA A 668 -4.06 -19.40 29.43
C ALA A 668 -4.98 -20.49 28.85
N ALA A 669 -4.83 -21.73 29.31
CA ALA A 669 -5.69 -22.84 28.88
C ALA A 669 -7.15 -22.72 29.33
N LYS A 670 -7.44 -21.96 30.40
CA LYS A 670 -8.78 -21.79 30.98
C LYS A 670 -9.48 -20.50 30.52
N LEU A 671 -8.75 -19.58 29.87
CA LEU A 671 -9.31 -18.33 29.36
C LEU A 671 -10.07 -18.57 28.06
N HIS A 672 -11.31 -18.07 27.98
CA HIS A 672 -12.18 -18.22 26.82
C HIS A 672 -11.91 -17.12 25.78
N ALA A 673 -10.72 -17.15 25.18
CA ALA A 673 -10.31 -16.17 24.18
C ALA A 673 -9.54 -16.82 23.03
N GLY A 674 -9.72 -16.31 21.81
CA GLY A 674 -8.97 -16.80 20.66
C GLY A 674 -7.51 -16.33 20.60
N ASN A 675 -7.16 -15.27 21.33
CA ASN A 675 -5.80 -14.79 21.52
C ASN A 675 -5.48 -14.66 23.01
N VAL A 676 -4.42 -15.28 23.50
CA VAL A 676 -4.00 -15.15 24.91
C VAL A 676 -2.55 -14.67 24.99
N TYR A 677 -2.35 -13.54 25.65
CA TYR A 677 -1.04 -12.90 25.82
C TYR A 677 -0.45 -13.19 27.20
N VAL A 678 0.79 -13.66 27.27
CA VAL A 678 1.49 -13.93 28.54
C VAL A 678 2.68 -13.00 28.66
N ASN A 679 2.70 -12.16 29.70
CA ASN A 679 3.74 -11.16 29.97
C ASN A 679 3.98 -10.18 28.80
N THR A 680 2.96 -9.98 27.98
CA THR A 680 2.90 -9.03 26.86
C THR A 680 1.44 -8.68 26.58
N TYR A 681 1.18 -7.76 25.64
CA TYR A 681 -0.16 -7.49 25.16
C TYR A 681 -0.15 -6.80 23.78
N ASN A 682 -1.19 -7.03 22.97
CA ASN A 682 -1.36 -6.45 21.63
C ASN A 682 -0.26 -6.78 20.61
N ASP A 683 0.55 -7.82 20.86
CA ASP A 683 1.41 -8.38 19.83
C ASP A 683 0.56 -8.94 18.70
N VAL A 684 0.86 -8.53 17.47
CA VAL A 684 0.19 -9.04 16.28
C VAL A 684 1.21 -9.38 15.21
N SER A 685 1.02 -10.54 14.59
CA SER A 685 1.89 -11.05 13.56
C SER A 685 1.07 -11.63 12.41
N PRO A 686 1.47 -11.41 11.14
CA PRO A 686 0.77 -11.98 9.99
C PRO A 686 0.85 -13.51 9.92
N PHE A 687 1.77 -14.15 10.66
CA PHE A 687 1.91 -15.60 10.67
C PHE A 687 1.20 -16.31 11.84
N VAL A 688 0.65 -15.56 12.80
CA VAL A 688 -0.13 -16.10 13.92
C VAL A 688 -1.61 -15.85 13.65
N PRO A 689 -2.49 -16.88 13.63
CA PRO A 689 -3.91 -16.68 13.43
C PRO A 689 -4.50 -15.75 14.48
N PHE A 690 -5.28 -14.76 14.04
CA PHE A 690 -5.98 -13.83 14.89
C PHE A 690 -7.48 -14.03 14.72
N GLY A 691 -8.20 -14.18 15.82
CA GLY A 691 -9.65 -14.08 15.81
C GLY A 691 -10.32 -14.57 17.07
N GLY A 692 -11.65 -14.41 17.13
CA GLY A 692 -12.42 -14.64 18.36
C GLY A 692 -13.13 -15.99 18.48
N PHE A 693 -13.82 -16.13 19.61
CA PHE A 693 -14.86 -17.12 19.91
C PHE A 693 -16.18 -16.43 20.26
N GLY A 694 -17.28 -17.20 20.29
CA GLY A 694 -18.58 -16.71 20.77
C GLY A 694 -19.09 -15.50 19.96
N GLN A 695 -19.53 -14.44 20.65
CA GLN A 695 -20.00 -13.22 19.99
C GLN A 695 -18.88 -12.41 19.33
N SER A 696 -17.60 -12.68 19.62
CA SER A 696 -16.47 -12.02 18.94
C SER A 696 -16.28 -12.50 17.49
N GLY A 697 -17.01 -13.54 17.08
CA GLY A 697 -17.07 -14.01 15.70
C GLY A 697 -16.40 -15.36 15.50
N PHE A 698 -16.10 -15.68 14.24
CA PHE A 698 -15.58 -16.98 13.81
C PHE A 698 -14.80 -16.88 12.51
N GLY A 699 -14.01 -17.92 12.24
CA GLY A 699 -12.93 -17.89 11.25
C GLY A 699 -11.68 -17.23 11.82
N ARG A 700 -10.63 -17.11 11.01
CA ARG A 700 -9.38 -16.46 11.40
C ARG A 700 -8.89 -15.52 10.30
N GLU A 701 -8.36 -14.39 10.73
CA GLU A 701 -7.41 -13.59 9.96
C GLU A 701 -5.99 -14.06 10.28
N ASN A 702 -5.01 -13.70 9.45
CA ASN A 702 -3.60 -14.06 9.61
C ASN A 702 -3.31 -15.58 9.64
N GLY A 703 -2.01 -15.91 9.56
CA GLY A 703 -1.50 -17.28 9.52
C GLY A 703 -1.97 -18.07 8.30
N ILE A 704 -1.66 -19.37 8.30
CA ILE A 704 -2.14 -20.32 7.29
C ILE A 704 -3.65 -20.54 7.43
N ALA A 705 -4.20 -20.43 8.64
CA ALA A 705 -5.63 -20.58 8.90
C ALA A 705 -6.50 -19.64 8.05
N ALA A 706 -6.06 -18.39 7.83
CA ALA A 706 -6.79 -17.47 6.94
C ALA A 706 -6.88 -17.99 5.50
N LEU A 707 -5.79 -18.57 4.96
CA LEU A 707 -5.78 -19.12 3.60
C LEU A 707 -6.81 -20.24 3.41
N GLU A 708 -7.10 -20.99 4.46
CA GLU A 708 -8.13 -22.03 4.42
C GLU A 708 -9.52 -21.46 4.21
N HIS A 709 -9.78 -20.27 4.73
CA HIS A 709 -11.06 -19.58 4.54
C HIS A 709 -11.18 -18.95 3.15
N TYR A 710 -10.09 -18.74 2.43
CA TYR A 710 -10.07 -18.19 1.07
C TYR A 710 -9.95 -19.27 -0.02
N THR A 711 -10.01 -20.55 0.36
CA THR A 711 -10.00 -21.68 -0.55
C THR A 711 -11.13 -22.66 -0.27
N GLN A 712 -11.45 -23.51 -1.24
CA GLN A 712 -12.35 -24.65 -1.11
C GLN A 712 -11.63 -25.93 -1.49
N THR A 713 -11.99 -27.04 -0.84
CA THR A 713 -11.40 -28.35 -1.13
C THR A 713 -12.22 -29.06 -2.20
N LYS A 714 -11.56 -29.41 -3.32
CA LYS A 714 -12.12 -30.30 -4.34
C LYS A 714 -11.52 -31.69 -4.20
N SER A 715 -12.35 -32.70 -4.04
CA SER A 715 -11.93 -34.11 -4.07
C SER A 715 -12.10 -34.68 -5.47
N VAL A 716 -11.06 -35.32 -5.98
CA VAL A 716 -11.05 -36.00 -7.28
C VAL A 716 -10.77 -37.48 -7.04
N PHE A 717 -11.67 -38.34 -7.51
CA PHE A 717 -11.51 -39.79 -7.48
C PHE A 717 -11.06 -40.27 -8.85
N VAL A 718 -10.03 -41.10 -8.88
CA VAL A 718 -9.44 -41.65 -10.09
C VAL A 718 -9.50 -43.16 -10.00
N ASN A 719 -10.03 -43.78 -11.05
CA ASN A 719 -9.87 -45.19 -11.33
C ASN A 719 -8.96 -45.34 -12.54
N THR A 720 -7.87 -46.08 -12.40
CA THR A 720 -6.89 -46.30 -13.47
C THR A 720 -7.16 -47.58 -14.27
N GLU A 721 -8.18 -48.35 -13.93
CA GLU A 721 -8.63 -49.48 -14.75
C GLU A 721 -9.12 -49.00 -16.12
N GLU A 722 -8.87 -49.79 -17.17
CA GLU A 722 -9.34 -49.50 -18.52
C GLU A 722 -10.87 -49.56 -18.62
N LYS A 723 -11.51 -50.39 -17.78
CA LYS A 723 -12.97 -50.56 -17.74
C LYS A 723 -13.48 -50.46 -16.31
N LEU A 724 -14.54 -49.69 -16.11
CA LEU A 724 -15.31 -49.71 -14.88
C LEU A 724 -16.20 -50.95 -14.87
N ALA A 725 -16.07 -51.81 -13.86
CA ALA A 725 -16.94 -52.97 -13.70
C ALA A 725 -18.40 -52.51 -13.62
N ASN A 726 -19.28 -53.12 -14.42
CA ASN A 726 -20.70 -52.86 -14.36
C ASN A 726 -21.25 -53.44 -13.05
N PRO A 727 -21.77 -52.63 -12.11
CA PRO A 727 -22.29 -53.14 -10.85
C PRO A 727 -23.64 -53.87 -10.99
N PHE A 728 -24.18 -53.97 -12.21
CA PHE A 728 -25.49 -54.57 -12.52
C PHE A 728 -25.42 -55.83 -13.42
N GLU A 729 -24.22 -56.27 -13.82
CA GLU A 729 -24.01 -57.50 -14.61
C GLU A 729 -23.49 -58.66 -13.76
#